data_AF-B0T5A1-F1
#
_entry.id   AF-B0T5A1-F1
#
_cell.length_a   1.000
_cell.length_b   1.000
_cell.length_c   1.000
_cell.angle_alpha   90.00
_cell.angle_beta   90.00
_cell.angle_gamma   90.00
#
_symmetry.space_group_name_H-M   'P 1'
#
loop_
_entity.id
_entity.type
_entity.pdbx_description
1 polymer ?
#
loop_
_entity_poly.entity_id
_entity_poly.type
_entity_poly.pdbx_seq_one_letter_code
_entity_poly.pdbx_strand_id
1 'polypeptide(L)'
;MQFALDLAELFKEDQAETVLVVNRFFGKGALKLSPTEAAEVKRRAEVVATLHQPIFHGKTHPYEKLPRTYLGVWDRFIRRFNRPGSLRPVLYFAVEDYRAGNFKSVHQFTQFLSSLKLRARDIPDLLMVGLGAFAWVLLRRGPGRWISKAVDRFTARRHHKKEHPLSTQTTYTVLRDRFLESMRQERGYAKAFSRLRPTSRDLLIYQTAELADLVVLSRELAKRKSLRETPIKLVLRTPIWNREGNMLEPPEETKLLRKTLLELRNHSSRIEMFVDTTELADQFATLGFKSIRVLPILFGADLTRRFEEASVKPLSVSTTGPVKMLRAGSAQREKGFLVMPDLVKAAQIAVASGSRPVHFTIQATMLRYQRRWDRLIAAINRLRWFDHGDIKVVTKDVSTEQYAENLVDCDVVLSPNRSVPYMHGSTGTTIEAIRAGKPVITMGENWGARQLRNLDLYVDHLQTFAQKTGVATHKDDSFVQDPLAFQGAWKDISKTWAPFCHIEEWWQLSWDIARRAEYPVPEGVTEVIVFLSNDDRQRPGDIAKVAIQEIRTQDELRADRAAGTLYEFAEPASEAPIWRYFGGERKHTANIWRLRQGARSVRLGLVLLDRRTSLDHIKLEVVMCSNPDRALPISAAGYMADNPFELMVGMEEVGHHLDHYQRTARTAAAAVSKFHNRETFLEVLMGEKAGSAKAPAPSEAP
;
A
#
# COMPACT_ATOMS: atom_id res chain seq x y z
N MET A 1 8.62 4.42 13.16
CA MET A 1 9.24 5.04 14.35
C MET A 1 8.95 6.52 14.36
N GLN A 2 9.36 7.27 13.32
CA GLN A 2 9.11 8.70 13.23
C GLN A 2 7.64 9.06 13.50
N PHE A 3 6.69 8.44 12.80
CA PHE A 3 5.26 8.59 13.11
C PHE A 3 4.87 8.40 14.60
N ALA A 4 5.46 7.41 15.26
CA ALA A 4 5.16 7.11 16.65
C ALA A 4 5.79 8.13 17.61
N LEU A 5 6.96 8.66 17.24
CA LEU A 5 7.62 9.78 17.92
C LEU A 5 6.86 11.09 17.69
N ASP A 6 6.42 11.35 16.47
CA ASP A 6 5.62 12.52 16.10
C ASP A 6 4.32 12.52 16.92
N LEU A 7 3.63 11.37 17.01
CA LEU A 7 2.47 11.20 17.89
C LEU A 7 2.83 11.44 19.36
N ALA A 8 3.90 10.84 19.87
CA ALA A 8 4.27 11.00 21.28
C ALA A 8 4.64 12.44 21.64
N GLU A 9 5.31 13.16 20.74
CA GLU A 9 5.63 14.59 20.88
C GLU A 9 4.37 15.44 20.86
N LEU A 10 3.43 15.11 19.97
CA LEU A 10 2.14 15.77 19.86
C LEU A 10 1.26 15.63 21.10
N PHE A 11 1.04 14.40 21.55
CA PHE A 11 0.17 14.15 22.69
C PHE A 11 0.76 14.60 24.03
N LYS A 12 2.06 14.95 24.06
CA LYS A 12 2.67 15.63 25.20
C LYS A 12 2.11 17.05 25.39
N GLU A 13 1.67 17.70 24.31
CA GLU A 13 1.06 19.04 24.35
C GLU A 13 -0.40 18.98 24.84
N ASP A 14 -1.08 17.84 24.64
CA ASP A 14 -2.53 17.66 24.82
C ASP A 14 -2.96 16.95 26.14
N GLN A 15 -2.07 16.93 27.13
CA GLN A 15 -2.28 16.37 28.48
C GLN A 15 -2.62 14.87 28.58
N ALA A 16 -2.45 14.06 27.53
CA ALA A 16 -2.59 12.61 27.67
C ALA A 16 -1.52 12.06 28.64
N GLU A 17 -1.92 11.28 29.66
CA GLU A 17 -0.96 10.72 30.64
C GLU A 17 -0.01 9.72 29.97
N THR A 18 -0.51 8.91 29.02
CA THR A 18 0.28 7.93 28.27
C THR A 18 -0.29 7.65 26.87
N VAL A 19 0.57 7.56 25.85
CA VAL A 19 0.19 7.21 24.47
C VAL A 19 0.90 5.93 24.05
N LEU A 20 0.12 4.88 23.82
CA LEU A 20 0.62 3.56 23.46
C LEU A 20 0.37 3.30 21.98
N VAL A 21 1.44 3.41 21.17
CA VAL A 21 1.39 3.08 19.75
C VAL A 21 1.76 1.62 19.55
N VAL A 22 0.83 0.83 19.00
CA VAL A 22 1.04 -0.59 18.69
C VAL A 22 1.39 -0.75 17.20
N ASN A 23 2.60 -1.26 16.92
CA ASN A 23 3.06 -1.53 15.56
C ASN A 23 3.74 -2.91 15.45
N ARG A 24 3.19 -3.79 14.60
CA ARG A 24 3.63 -5.18 14.40
C ARG A 24 4.97 -5.34 13.69
N PHE A 25 5.44 -4.31 12.96
CA PHE A 25 6.70 -4.38 12.21
C PHE A 25 7.92 -4.08 13.09
N PHE A 26 7.73 -3.71 14.35
CA PHE A 26 8.76 -3.11 15.20
C PHE A 26 9.73 -4.09 15.91
N GLY A 27 9.76 -5.37 15.52
CA GLY A 27 10.77 -6.34 15.98
C GLY A 27 11.67 -6.89 14.88
N LYS A 28 11.31 -6.71 13.60
CA LYS A 28 11.83 -7.51 12.49
C LYS A 28 13.04 -6.85 11.79
N GLY A 29 13.95 -6.26 12.58
CA GLY A 29 15.21 -5.66 12.09
C GLY A 29 15.08 -4.33 11.34
N ALA A 30 13.93 -3.66 11.42
CA ALA A 30 13.59 -2.53 10.56
C ALA A 30 14.35 -1.22 10.85
N LEU A 31 15.01 -1.08 12.00
CA LEU A 31 15.86 0.07 12.30
C LEU A 31 17.01 -0.38 13.19
N LYS A 32 18.24 -0.41 12.65
CA LYS A 32 19.42 -0.24 13.49
C LYS A 32 19.44 1.23 13.89
N LEU A 33 18.76 1.57 14.98
CA LEU A 33 18.91 2.89 15.58
C LEU A 33 20.38 3.06 15.94
N SER A 34 20.99 4.14 15.46
CA SER A 34 22.25 4.60 15.99
C SER A 34 22.11 4.82 17.51
N PRO A 35 23.21 4.74 18.28
CA PRO A 35 23.18 5.04 19.71
C PRO A 35 22.51 6.38 20.04
N THR A 36 22.67 7.38 19.17
CA THR A 36 22.06 8.71 19.29
C THR A 36 20.55 8.65 19.10
N GLU A 37 20.03 7.99 18.07
CA GLU A 37 18.59 7.81 17.86
C GLU A 37 17.96 6.97 18.98
N ALA A 38 18.65 5.94 19.46
CA ALA A 38 18.17 5.12 20.57
C ALA A 38 18.11 5.93 21.89
N ALA A 39 19.09 6.79 22.14
CA ALA A 39 19.09 7.71 23.28
C ALA A 39 17.95 8.75 23.14
N GLU A 40 17.72 9.25 21.94
CA GLU A 40 16.67 10.22 21.65
C GLU A 40 15.27 9.65 21.84
N VAL A 41 15.03 8.44 21.33
CA VAL A 41 13.79 7.69 21.57
C VAL A 41 13.58 7.46 23.06
N LYS A 42 14.61 7.03 23.81
CA LYS A 42 14.53 6.84 25.28
C LYS A 42 14.30 8.14 26.04
N ARG A 43 14.75 9.28 25.50
CA ARG A 43 14.54 10.61 26.08
C ARG A 43 13.09 11.06 25.90
N ARG A 44 12.50 10.81 24.72
CA ARG A 44 11.14 11.24 24.37
C ARG A 44 10.05 10.28 24.83
N ALA A 45 10.37 8.99 24.99
CA ALA A 45 9.39 7.98 25.35
C ALA A 45 10.00 6.81 26.14
N GLU A 46 9.21 6.20 27.02
CA GLU A 46 9.56 4.93 27.63
C GLU A 46 9.30 3.80 26.64
N VAL A 47 10.38 3.15 26.19
CA VAL A 47 10.31 2.01 25.28
C VAL A 47 10.26 0.71 26.07
N VAL A 48 9.09 0.07 26.11
CA VAL A 48 8.95 -1.24 26.76
C VAL A 48 9.23 -2.35 25.75
N ALA A 49 10.46 -2.87 25.76
CA ALA A 49 10.82 -4.06 24.98
C ALA A 49 10.28 -5.34 25.64
N THR A 50 9.53 -6.17 24.92
CA THR A 50 9.19 -7.52 25.39
C THR A 50 10.37 -8.46 25.25
N LEU A 51 10.80 -9.03 26.38
CA LEU A 51 11.74 -10.15 26.46
C LEU A 51 11.26 -11.37 25.65
N HIS A 52 12.16 -11.82 24.78
CA HIS A 52 12.15 -13.13 24.12
C HIS A 52 11.95 -14.28 25.11
N GLN A 53 11.09 -15.23 24.75
CA GLN A 53 11.27 -16.62 25.18
C GLN A 53 11.53 -17.48 23.93
N PRO A 54 12.70 -18.12 23.81
CA PRO A 54 12.87 -19.19 22.83
C PRO A 54 12.04 -20.39 23.32
N ILE A 55 10.92 -20.67 22.65
CA ILE A 55 10.20 -21.92 22.89
C ILE A 55 10.96 -23.02 22.16
N PHE A 56 11.66 -23.86 22.93
CA PHE A 56 12.18 -25.13 22.43
C PHE A 56 10.99 -26.05 22.13
N HIS A 57 10.93 -26.55 20.89
CA HIS A 57 9.93 -27.55 20.53
C HIS A 57 10.18 -28.84 21.33
N GLY A 58 9.27 -29.17 22.24
CA GLY A 58 9.08 -30.54 22.74
C GLY A 58 9.71 -30.95 24.08
N LYS A 59 10.20 -30.03 24.93
CA LYS A 59 10.61 -30.36 26.31
C LYS A 59 10.21 -29.26 27.30
N THR A 60 9.86 -29.67 28.53
CA THR A 60 9.60 -28.80 29.68
C THR A 60 10.72 -27.79 29.89
N HIS A 61 10.33 -26.58 30.24
CA HIS A 61 11.16 -25.38 30.19
C HIS A 61 12.19 -25.37 31.34
N PRO A 62 13.49 -25.06 31.11
CA PRO A 62 14.50 -25.07 32.17
C PRO A 62 14.27 -24.04 33.30
N TYR A 63 13.36 -23.07 33.12
CA TYR A 63 13.01 -22.09 34.16
C TYR A 63 11.88 -22.54 35.10
N GLU A 64 11.22 -23.69 34.86
CA GLU A 64 10.25 -24.25 35.81
C GLU A 64 10.92 -24.82 37.08
N LYS A 65 12.26 -24.83 37.13
CA LYS A 65 13.05 -25.34 38.27
C LYS A 65 13.87 -24.28 38.99
N LEU A 66 13.73 -22.99 38.67
CA LEU A 66 14.47 -21.96 39.40
C LEU A 66 13.83 -21.67 40.77
N PRO A 67 14.62 -21.58 41.86
CA PRO A 67 14.12 -21.21 43.17
C PRO A 67 13.40 -19.85 43.16
N ARG A 68 12.31 -19.72 43.93
CA ARG A 68 11.47 -18.49 44.05
C ARG A 68 12.26 -17.21 44.36
N THR A 69 13.48 -17.32 44.89
CA THR A 69 14.37 -16.19 45.20
C THR A 69 14.79 -15.37 43.99
N TYR A 70 14.87 -15.95 42.78
CA TYR A 70 15.25 -15.24 41.55
C TYR A 70 14.14 -14.33 41.01
N LEU A 71 12.87 -14.69 41.22
CA LEU A 71 11.74 -13.85 40.82
C LEU A 71 11.67 -12.56 41.65
N GLY A 72 12.03 -12.62 42.93
CA GLY A 72 11.98 -11.46 43.83
C GLY A 72 13.07 -10.40 43.58
N VAL A 73 14.22 -10.77 43.02
CA VAL A 73 15.27 -9.80 42.62
C VAL A 73 14.83 -9.04 41.36
N TRP A 74 14.19 -9.74 40.42
CA TRP A 74 13.72 -9.15 39.17
C TRP A 74 12.51 -8.22 39.36
N ASP A 75 11.58 -8.61 40.24
CA ASP A 75 10.39 -7.79 40.55
C ASP A 75 10.76 -6.49 41.28
N ARG A 76 11.85 -6.51 42.06
CA ARG A 76 12.45 -5.31 42.68
C ARG A 76 13.17 -4.43 41.66
N PHE A 77 13.78 -5.00 40.64
CA PHE A 77 14.40 -4.26 39.55
C PHE A 77 13.35 -3.49 38.74
N ILE A 78 12.23 -4.11 38.37
CA ILE A 78 11.13 -3.47 37.62
C ILE A 78 10.44 -2.37 38.44
N ARG A 79 10.14 -2.60 39.72
CA ARG A 79 9.52 -1.58 40.60
C ARG A 79 10.43 -0.37 40.84
N ARG A 80 11.75 -0.52 40.70
CA ARG A 80 12.70 0.58 40.88
C ARG A 80 12.72 1.54 39.69
N PHE A 81 12.31 1.10 38.50
CA PHE A 81 12.19 1.94 37.30
C PHE A 81 10.77 2.50 37.10
N ASN A 82 9.74 1.85 37.65
CA ASN A 82 8.34 2.35 37.65
C ASN A 82 8.02 3.11 38.95
N ARG A 83 8.58 4.31 39.15
CA ARG A 83 8.12 5.19 40.24
C ARG A 83 6.84 5.93 39.81
N PRO A 84 5.76 5.89 40.61
CA PRO A 84 4.61 6.78 40.41
C PRO A 84 5.08 8.24 40.46
N GLY A 85 4.76 9.03 39.43
CA GLY A 85 5.00 10.48 39.43
C GLY A 85 6.10 11.02 38.51
N SER A 86 6.84 10.18 37.76
CA SER A 86 7.68 10.67 36.66
C SER A 86 6.99 10.44 35.31
N LEU A 87 6.30 11.47 34.84
CA LEU A 87 5.52 11.53 33.61
C LEU A 87 6.40 11.34 32.36
N ARG A 88 6.14 10.28 31.57
CA ARG A 88 6.68 10.12 30.22
C ARG A 88 5.66 9.40 29.32
N PRO A 89 5.54 9.79 28.03
CA PRO A 89 4.84 8.97 27.04
C PRO A 89 5.46 7.57 27.00
N VAL A 90 4.67 6.51 27.08
CA VAL A 90 5.17 5.12 27.02
C VAL A 90 4.87 4.54 25.63
N LEU A 91 5.90 4.37 24.80
CA LEU A 91 5.81 3.73 23.49
C LEU A 91 6.03 2.22 23.62
N TYR A 92 5.04 1.43 23.22
CA TYR A 92 5.10 -0.03 23.34
C TYR A 92 5.41 -0.72 22.01
N PHE A 93 6.36 -1.65 22.01
CA PHE A 93 6.66 -2.45 20.82
C PHE A 93 6.39 -3.93 21.07
N ALA A 94 5.61 -4.56 20.19
CA ALA A 94 5.57 -6.00 20.07
C ALA A 94 6.76 -6.46 19.22
N VAL A 95 7.75 -7.11 19.84
CA VAL A 95 8.94 -7.63 19.15
C VAL A 95 8.71 -9.10 18.76
N GLU A 96 8.72 -9.39 17.46
CA GLU A 96 8.79 -10.76 16.93
C GLU A 96 10.19 -11.09 16.37
N ASP A 97 10.75 -12.19 16.88
CA ASP A 97 11.85 -13.04 16.36
C ASP A 97 13.30 -12.51 16.33
N TYR A 98 14.13 -13.08 17.22
CA TYR A 98 15.57 -13.23 17.14
C TYR A 98 15.82 -14.75 17.26
N ARG A 99 16.02 -15.42 16.12
CA ARG A 99 16.52 -16.80 16.13
C ARG A 99 18.04 -16.76 16.27
N ALA A 100 18.54 -17.60 17.17
CA ALA A 100 19.88 -17.58 17.72
C ALA A 100 21.03 -17.71 16.71
N GLY A 101 22.18 -17.14 17.09
CA GLY A 101 23.51 -17.61 16.67
C GLY A 101 24.32 -16.63 15.83
N ASN A 102 25.08 -15.73 16.45
CA ASN A 102 26.19 -15.04 15.77
C ASN A 102 27.34 -14.67 16.72
N PHE A 103 27.64 -15.53 17.68
CA PHE A 103 28.99 -15.58 18.25
C PHE A 103 29.65 -16.81 17.65
N LYS A 104 30.56 -16.58 16.69
CA LYS A 104 31.29 -17.64 15.99
C LYS A 104 32.37 -18.27 16.87
N SER A 105 32.66 -17.67 18.02
CA SER A 105 33.59 -18.20 19.01
C SER A 105 33.29 -17.66 20.42
N VAL A 106 33.79 -18.38 21.42
CA VAL A 106 33.79 -17.96 22.83
C VAL A 106 34.42 -16.57 22.99
N HIS A 107 35.45 -16.27 22.20
CA HIS A 107 36.16 -14.99 22.23
C HIS A 107 35.26 -13.78 21.89
N GLN A 108 34.36 -13.91 20.90
CA GLN A 108 33.43 -12.82 20.55
C GLN A 108 32.38 -12.57 21.64
N PHE A 109 31.98 -13.61 22.37
CA PHE A 109 31.07 -13.49 23.50
C PHE A 109 31.75 -12.82 24.70
N THR A 110 33.01 -13.16 24.98
CA THR A 110 33.80 -12.54 26.04
C THR A 110 34.12 -11.07 25.73
N GLN A 111 34.39 -10.71 24.47
CA GLN A 111 34.57 -9.31 24.03
C GLN A 111 33.29 -8.47 24.21
N PHE A 112 32.12 -9.06 23.93
CA PHE A 112 30.83 -8.42 24.18
C PHE A 112 30.61 -8.17 25.68
N LEU A 113 30.88 -9.17 26.53
CA LEU A 113 30.76 -9.01 27.98
C LEU A 113 31.75 -8.00 28.58
N SER A 114 32.96 -7.90 28.02
CA SER A 114 33.97 -6.93 28.47
C SER A 114 33.73 -5.50 27.94
N SER A 115 32.97 -5.34 26.86
CA SER A 115 32.52 -4.02 26.38
C SER A 115 31.41 -3.40 27.25
N LEU A 116 30.72 -4.22 28.04
CA LEU A 116 29.84 -3.76 29.10
C LEU A 116 30.73 -3.39 30.28
N LYS A 117 31.05 -2.10 30.44
CA LYS A 117 31.84 -1.59 31.59
C LYS A 117 31.09 -1.85 32.91
N LEU A 118 31.11 -3.08 33.40
CA LEU A 118 30.54 -3.52 34.65
C LEU A 118 31.61 -3.47 35.74
N ARG A 119 31.22 -3.12 36.96
CA ARG A 119 32.15 -2.97 38.09
C ARG A 119 32.58 -4.36 38.55
N ALA A 120 33.83 -4.49 39.01
CA ALA A 120 34.46 -5.76 39.41
C ALA A 120 33.72 -6.60 40.47
N ARG A 121 32.67 -6.05 41.11
CA ARG A 121 31.90 -6.72 42.16
C ARG A 121 30.84 -7.70 41.62
N ASP A 122 30.55 -7.67 40.32
CA ASP A 122 29.52 -8.51 39.68
C ASP A 122 30.08 -9.77 38.97
N ILE A 123 31.40 -10.00 39.06
CA ILE A 123 32.12 -11.06 38.34
C ILE A 123 31.95 -12.48 38.93
N PRO A 124 31.85 -12.69 40.27
CA PRO A 124 31.78 -14.04 40.85
C PRO A 124 30.50 -14.82 40.47
N ASP A 125 29.36 -14.13 40.35
CA ASP A 125 28.07 -14.76 40.05
C ASP A 125 27.95 -15.20 38.58
N LEU A 126 28.69 -14.55 37.68
CA LEU A 126 28.73 -14.89 36.24
C LEU A 126 29.66 -16.07 35.93
N LEU A 127 30.73 -16.25 36.71
CA LEU A 127 31.67 -17.37 36.57
C LEU A 127 31.04 -18.73 36.91
N MET A 128 30.10 -18.76 37.86
CA MET A 128 29.32 -19.95 38.24
C MET A 128 28.38 -20.42 37.11
N VAL A 129 27.85 -19.50 36.31
CA VAL A 129 26.98 -19.82 35.15
C VAL A 129 27.79 -20.44 34.00
N GLY A 130 29.05 -20.01 33.83
CA GLY A 130 29.94 -20.55 32.81
C GLY A 130 30.40 -22.00 33.07
N LEU A 131 30.72 -22.33 34.32
CA LEU A 131 31.20 -23.67 34.71
C LEU A 131 30.10 -24.74 34.62
N GLY A 132 28.85 -24.39 34.92
CA GLY A 132 27.70 -25.31 34.79
C GLY A 132 27.39 -25.71 33.34
N ALA A 133 27.57 -24.78 32.40
CA ALA A 133 27.39 -25.06 30.97
C ALA A 133 28.51 -25.95 30.40
N PHE A 134 29.73 -25.85 30.95
CA PHE A 134 30.90 -26.60 30.50
C PHE A 134 30.83 -28.09 30.89
N ALA A 135 30.41 -28.39 32.13
CA ALA A 135 30.22 -29.77 32.61
C ALA A 135 29.15 -30.53 31.80
N TRP A 136 28.12 -29.83 31.33
CA TRP A 136 27.02 -30.41 30.55
C TRP A 136 27.42 -30.80 29.12
N VAL A 137 28.39 -30.09 28.51
CA VAL A 137 28.89 -30.40 27.17
C VAL A 137 29.84 -31.61 27.18
N LEU A 138 30.62 -31.79 28.25
CA LEU A 138 31.54 -32.92 28.40
C LEU A 138 30.80 -34.25 28.64
N LEU A 139 29.66 -34.22 29.34
CA LEU A 139 28.86 -35.42 29.62
C LEU A 139 28.09 -35.97 28.40
N ARG A 140 28.08 -35.26 27.26
CA ARG A 140 27.27 -35.63 26.08
C ARG A 140 28.05 -36.18 24.89
N ARG A 141 29.37 -36.33 25.01
CA ARG A 141 30.21 -36.89 23.95
C ARG A 141 30.81 -38.25 24.33
N GLY A 142 30.02 -39.30 24.07
CA GLY A 142 30.49 -40.68 23.84
C GLY A 142 29.38 -41.75 24.00
N PRO A 143 29.37 -42.88 23.26
CA PRO A 143 29.58 -43.02 21.82
C PRO A 143 28.44 -43.80 21.09
N GLY A 144 28.19 -43.46 19.82
CA GLY A 144 28.08 -44.42 18.70
C GLY A 144 26.78 -45.23 18.41
N ARG A 145 26.34 -45.13 17.15
CA ARG A 145 25.89 -46.23 16.23
C ARG A 145 24.41 -46.54 15.90
N TRP A 146 23.40 -45.77 16.26
CA TRP A 146 21.99 -46.13 15.88
C TRP A 146 21.22 -45.21 14.93
N ILE A 147 21.74 -44.04 14.55
CA ILE A 147 20.92 -43.02 13.84
C ILE A 147 21.01 -43.09 12.30
N SER A 148 22.03 -43.73 11.72
CA SER A 148 22.21 -43.77 10.26
C SER A 148 21.17 -44.64 9.53
N LYS A 149 20.67 -45.73 10.12
CA LYS A 149 19.71 -46.64 9.43
C LYS A 149 18.27 -46.15 9.38
N ALA A 150 17.89 -45.16 10.20
CA ALA A 150 16.53 -44.63 10.23
C ALA A 150 16.28 -43.57 9.14
N VAL A 151 17.32 -42.88 8.68
CA VAL A 151 17.21 -41.81 7.68
C VAL A 151 17.09 -42.40 6.27
N ASP A 152 17.80 -43.48 5.96
CA ASP A 152 17.80 -44.08 4.61
C ASP A 152 16.48 -44.82 4.28
N ARG A 153 15.73 -45.28 5.28
CA ARG A 153 14.39 -45.87 5.07
C ARG A 153 13.30 -44.83 4.83
N PHE A 154 13.53 -43.57 5.22
CA PHE A 154 12.53 -42.51 5.09
C PHE A 154 12.56 -41.82 3.72
N THR A 155 13.70 -41.85 3.03
CA THR A 155 13.88 -41.27 1.69
C THR A 155 13.42 -42.19 0.56
N ALA A 156 13.49 -43.52 0.71
CA ALA A 156 13.13 -44.46 -0.36
C ALA A 156 11.61 -44.59 -0.63
N ARG A 157 10.72 -44.16 0.28
CA ARG A 157 9.26 -44.32 0.13
C ARG A 157 8.53 -43.15 -0.57
N ARG A 158 9.25 -42.13 -1.05
CA ARG A 158 8.63 -40.90 -1.57
C ARG A 158 8.47 -40.81 -3.09
N HIS A 159 8.88 -41.82 -3.86
CA HIS A 159 8.88 -41.77 -5.33
C HIS A 159 7.64 -42.29 -6.05
N HIS A 160 6.56 -42.65 -5.34
CA HIS A 160 5.28 -42.97 -5.98
C HIS A 160 4.11 -42.27 -5.28
N LYS A 161 3.82 -41.04 -5.67
CA LYS A 161 2.48 -40.47 -5.49
C LYS A 161 2.11 -39.61 -6.69
N LYS A 162 1.04 -40.05 -7.37
CA LYS A 162 0.31 -39.37 -8.42
C LYS A 162 0.04 -37.91 -8.03
N GLU A 163 0.19 -37.01 -8.99
CA GLU A 163 -0.09 -35.59 -8.88
C GLU A 163 -1.55 -35.38 -8.47
N HIS A 164 -1.79 -35.10 -7.20
CA HIS A 164 -3.02 -34.46 -6.77
C HIS A 164 -2.90 -32.95 -7.04
N PRO A 165 -4.00 -32.27 -7.42
CA PRO A 165 -3.96 -30.84 -7.72
C PRO A 165 -3.46 -30.08 -6.48
N LEU A 166 -2.36 -29.36 -6.64
CA LEU A 166 -1.60 -28.64 -5.62
C LEU A 166 -2.38 -27.55 -4.86
N SER A 167 -3.67 -27.33 -5.12
CA SER A 167 -4.42 -26.17 -4.61
C SER A 167 -4.86 -26.32 -3.14
N THR A 168 -5.29 -27.50 -2.70
CA THR A 168 -5.85 -27.69 -1.34
C THR A 168 -4.78 -27.77 -0.25
N GLN A 169 -3.67 -28.44 -0.52
CA GLN A 169 -2.59 -28.61 0.47
C GLN A 169 -1.80 -27.32 0.72
N THR A 170 -1.62 -26.49 -0.32
CA THR A 170 -1.02 -25.16 -0.19
C THR A 170 -1.93 -24.23 0.60
N THR A 171 -3.24 -24.21 0.33
CA THR A 171 -4.23 -23.38 1.05
C THR A 171 -4.28 -23.72 2.54
N TYR A 172 -4.32 -25.01 2.90
CA TYR A 172 -4.32 -25.44 4.31
C TYR A 172 -3.05 -25.04 5.07
N THR A 173 -1.89 -25.09 4.39
CA THR A 173 -0.60 -24.67 4.99
C THR A 173 -0.54 -23.15 5.20
N VAL A 174 -1.08 -22.35 4.28
CA VAL A 174 -1.17 -20.88 4.42
C VAL A 174 -2.03 -20.49 5.61
N LEU A 175 -3.23 -21.06 5.72
CA LEU A 175 -4.16 -20.78 6.81
C LEU A 175 -3.57 -21.19 8.17
N ARG A 176 -2.89 -22.34 8.23
CA ARG A 176 -2.24 -22.81 9.46
C ARG A 176 -1.11 -21.90 9.92
N ASP A 177 -0.25 -21.45 9.01
CA ASP A 177 0.88 -20.58 9.38
C ASP A 177 0.40 -19.20 9.86
N ARG A 178 -0.59 -18.60 9.18
CA ARG A 178 -1.22 -17.34 9.61
C ARG A 178 -1.95 -17.50 10.95
N PHE A 179 -2.62 -18.62 11.16
CA PHE A 179 -3.26 -18.94 12.44
C PHE A 179 -2.22 -19.05 13.56
N LEU A 180 -1.09 -19.71 13.33
CA LEU A 180 -0.01 -19.82 14.32
C LEU A 180 0.67 -18.48 14.62
N GLU A 181 0.86 -17.62 13.61
CA GLU A 181 1.35 -16.25 13.80
C GLU A 181 0.35 -15.42 14.62
N SER A 182 -0.94 -15.51 14.30
CA SER A 182 -2.03 -14.88 15.08
C SER A 182 -2.02 -15.35 16.54
N MET A 183 -1.83 -16.64 16.81
CA MET A 183 -1.75 -17.20 18.16
C MET A 183 -0.52 -16.71 18.94
N ARG A 184 0.61 -16.46 18.27
CA ARG A 184 1.82 -15.88 18.89
C ARG A 184 1.60 -14.41 19.24
N GLN A 185 1.04 -13.66 18.29
CA GLN A 185 0.65 -12.27 18.50
C GLN A 185 -0.37 -12.14 19.63
N GLU A 186 -1.34 -13.06 19.72
CA GLU A 186 -2.34 -13.10 20.79
C GLU A 186 -1.69 -13.18 22.18
N ARG A 187 -0.73 -14.09 22.35
CA ARG A 187 0.01 -14.20 23.62
C ARG A 187 0.84 -12.94 23.91
N GLY A 188 1.40 -12.32 22.87
CA GLY A 188 2.14 -11.06 22.97
C GLY A 188 1.26 -9.92 23.49
N TYR A 189 0.14 -9.66 22.82
CA TYR A 189 -0.80 -8.60 23.19
C TYR A 189 -1.48 -8.83 24.53
N ALA A 190 -1.96 -10.05 24.81
CA ALA A 190 -2.57 -10.36 26.09
C ALA A 190 -1.57 -10.13 27.26
N LYS A 191 -0.28 -10.44 27.04
CA LYS A 191 0.79 -10.17 28.00
C LYS A 191 1.13 -8.67 28.08
N ALA A 192 1.02 -7.93 26.97
CA ALA A 192 1.18 -6.49 26.95
C ALA A 192 0.08 -5.81 27.79
N PHE A 193 -1.19 -6.11 27.52
CA PHE A 193 -2.32 -5.53 28.25
C PHE A 193 -2.34 -5.90 29.72
N SER A 194 -1.90 -7.12 30.09
CA SER A 194 -1.81 -7.49 31.50
C SER A 194 -0.74 -6.72 32.27
N ARG A 195 0.34 -6.31 31.59
CA ARG A 195 1.43 -5.52 32.16
C ARG A 195 1.09 -4.04 32.22
N LEU A 196 0.61 -3.48 31.10
CA LEU A 196 0.34 -2.05 30.95
C LEU A 196 -0.90 -1.62 31.73
N ARG A 197 -1.93 -2.47 31.78
CA ARG A 197 -3.23 -2.17 32.40
C ARG A 197 -3.77 -0.81 31.94
N PRO A 198 -3.95 -0.60 30.62
CA PRO A 198 -4.40 0.69 30.10
C PRO A 198 -5.74 1.06 30.72
N THR A 199 -5.91 2.35 30.95
CA THR A 199 -7.03 3.02 31.63
C THR A 199 -7.75 3.98 30.67
N SER A 200 -8.77 4.67 31.14
CA SER A 200 -9.48 5.70 30.36
C SER A 200 -8.66 6.95 30.07
N ARG A 201 -7.52 7.15 30.72
CA ARG A 201 -6.60 8.28 30.50
C ARG A 201 -5.54 7.99 29.44
N ASP A 202 -5.46 6.74 29.00
CA ASP A 202 -4.50 6.29 28.00
C ASP A 202 -5.14 6.25 26.61
N LEU A 203 -4.32 6.35 25.57
CA LEU A 203 -4.76 6.18 24.19
C LEU A 203 -4.03 5.00 23.54
N LEU A 204 -4.79 4.04 22.98
CA LEU A 204 -4.24 2.95 22.19
C LEU A 204 -4.40 3.24 20.70
N ILE A 205 -3.29 3.26 19.95
CA ILE A 205 -3.31 3.47 18.50
C ILE A 205 -2.70 2.26 17.79
N TYR A 206 -3.47 1.62 16.90
CA TYR A 206 -2.99 0.59 16.00
C TYR A 206 -2.78 1.17 14.61
N GLN A 207 -1.52 1.42 14.23
CA GLN A 207 -1.19 2.13 12.98
C GLN A 207 -1.48 1.30 11.71
N THR A 208 -1.44 -0.01 11.82
CA THR A 208 -1.74 -0.96 10.74
C THR A 208 -2.38 -2.18 11.36
N ALA A 209 -3.66 -2.05 11.73
CA ALA A 209 -4.42 -3.16 12.28
C ALA A 209 -4.77 -4.15 11.16
N GLU A 210 -4.36 -5.41 11.35
CA GLU A 210 -4.78 -6.53 10.52
C GLU A 210 -5.80 -7.41 11.24
N LEU A 211 -6.38 -8.37 10.53
CA LEU A 211 -7.36 -9.31 11.07
C LEU A 211 -6.89 -9.94 12.39
N ALA A 212 -5.64 -10.40 12.45
CA ALA A 212 -5.08 -10.99 13.67
C ALA A 212 -5.13 -10.03 14.87
N ASP A 213 -4.76 -8.76 14.66
CA ASP A 213 -4.80 -7.72 15.71
C ASP A 213 -6.23 -7.49 16.20
N LEU A 214 -7.19 -7.43 15.28
CA LEU A 214 -8.60 -7.23 15.58
C LEU A 214 -9.18 -8.41 16.39
N VAL A 215 -8.85 -9.66 16.03
CA VAL A 215 -9.31 -10.85 16.75
C VAL A 215 -8.81 -10.84 18.18
N VAL A 216 -7.52 -10.55 18.37
CA VAL A 216 -6.93 -10.43 19.70
C VAL A 216 -7.59 -9.31 20.49
N LEU A 217 -7.74 -8.14 19.89
CA LEU A 217 -8.34 -6.98 20.54
C LEU A 217 -9.77 -7.29 21.02
N SER A 218 -10.60 -7.89 20.16
CA SER A 218 -11.96 -8.31 20.51
C SER A 218 -11.97 -9.24 21.74
N ARG A 219 -11.09 -10.26 21.74
CA ARG A 219 -10.97 -11.21 22.86
C ARG A 219 -10.50 -10.56 24.16
N GLU A 220 -9.56 -9.63 24.10
CA GLU A 220 -9.03 -8.98 25.30
C GLU A 220 -10.00 -7.92 25.84
N LEU A 221 -10.78 -7.25 24.99
CA LEU A 221 -11.89 -6.38 25.40
C LEU A 221 -12.97 -7.16 26.16
N ALA A 222 -13.29 -8.38 25.71
CA ALA A 222 -14.23 -9.24 26.42
C ALA A 222 -13.74 -9.63 27.84
N LYS A 223 -12.43 -9.76 28.03
CA LYS A 223 -11.83 -10.20 29.31
C LYS A 223 -11.52 -9.06 30.28
N ARG A 224 -11.17 -7.87 29.78
CA ARG A 224 -10.55 -6.80 30.59
C ARG A 224 -11.44 -5.59 30.70
N LYS A 225 -11.84 -5.24 31.93
CA LYS A 225 -12.59 -3.99 32.19
C LYS A 225 -11.80 -2.74 31.80
N SER A 226 -10.52 -2.66 32.19
CA SER A 226 -9.72 -1.46 31.96
C SER A 226 -9.59 -1.12 30.47
N LEU A 227 -9.37 -2.13 29.62
CA LEU A 227 -9.30 -1.97 28.16
C LEU A 227 -10.62 -1.49 27.53
N ARG A 228 -11.77 -1.85 28.12
CA ARG A 228 -13.10 -1.36 27.68
C ARG A 228 -13.34 0.10 28.02
N GLU A 229 -12.53 0.68 28.91
CA GLU A 229 -12.61 2.09 29.29
C GLU A 229 -11.60 2.95 28.52
N THR A 230 -10.55 2.32 27.97
CA THR A 230 -9.50 2.97 27.18
C THR A 230 -9.99 3.34 25.78
N PRO A 231 -9.81 4.60 25.34
CA PRO A 231 -9.91 5.00 23.94
C PRO A 231 -8.97 4.21 23.01
N ILE A 232 -9.50 3.70 21.90
CA ILE A 232 -8.76 2.88 20.92
C ILE A 232 -8.98 3.44 19.52
N LYS A 233 -7.89 3.72 18.81
CA LYS A 233 -7.88 4.17 17.42
C LYS A 233 -7.28 3.06 16.56
N LEU A 234 -8.02 2.59 15.55
CA LEU A 234 -7.61 1.49 14.67
C LEU A 234 -7.43 2.01 13.25
N VAL A 235 -6.24 1.92 12.69
CA VAL A 235 -5.97 2.29 11.29
C VAL A 235 -5.91 1.03 10.44
N LEU A 236 -6.88 0.87 9.55
CA LEU A 236 -7.08 -0.27 8.67
C LEU A 236 -6.57 0.09 7.27
N ARG A 237 -5.58 -0.67 6.76
CA ARG A 237 -4.95 -0.38 5.45
C ARG A 237 -5.11 -1.48 4.42
N THR A 238 -5.63 -2.64 4.83
CA THR A 238 -5.78 -3.80 3.96
C THR A 238 -7.21 -3.82 3.40
N PRO A 239 -7.40 -3.77 2.08
CA PRO A 239 -8.72 -3.91 1.49
C PRO A 239 -9.32 -5.30 1.77
N ILE A 240 -10.64 -5.35 1.83
CA ILE A 240 -11.41 -6.59 2.03
C ILE A 240 -11.70 -7.25 0.69
N TRP A 241 -12.11 -6.43 -0.29
CA TRP A 241 -12.42 -6.87 -1.65
C TRP A 241 -11.43 -6.32 -2.66
N ASN A 242 -11.32 -7.04 -3.76
CA ASN A 242 -10.71 -6.52 -4.97
C ASN A 242 -11.72 -5.74 -5.83
N ARG A 243 -11.23 -5.18 -6.93
CA ARG A 243 -12.05 -4.42 -7.88
C ARG A 243 -13.17 -5.25 -8.49
N GLU A 244 -12.93 -6.54 -8.66
CA GLU A 244 -13.89 -7.51 -9.18
C GLU A 244 -14.98 -7.88 -8.15
N GLY A 245 -14.93 -7.31 -6.93
CA GLY A 245 -15.82 -7.69 -5.83
C GLY A 245 -15.47 -9.04 -5.21
N ASN A 246 -14.43 -9.71 -5.69
CA ASN A 246 -13.91 -10.92 -5.09
C ASN A 246 -13.23 -10.57 -3.78
N MET A 247 -13.45 -11.40 -2.76
CA MET A 247 -12.74 -11.26 -1.50
C MET A 247 -11.25 -11.50 -1.75
N LEU A 248 -10.42 -10.57 -1.27
CA LEU A 248 -8.96 -10.72 -1.32
C LEU A 248 -8.48 -11.85 -0.44
N GLU A 249 -9.15 -12.01 0.69
CA GLU A 249 -8.88 -13.05 1.65
C GLU A 249 -9.87 -14.22 1.49
N PRO A 250 -9.48 -15.43 1.89
CA PRO A 250 -10.36 -16.59 1.85
C PRO A 250 -11.72 -16.28 2.52
N PRO A 251 -12.84 -16.85 2.04
CA PRO A 251 -14.17 -16.60 2.59
C PRO A 251 -14.24 -16.72 4.12
N GLU A 252 -13.49 -17.65 4.70
CA GLU A 252 -13.42 -17.86 6.16
C GLU A 252 -12.70 -16.71 6.90
N GLU A 253 -11.65 -16.13 6.33
CA GLU A 253 -10.99 -14.96 6.90
C GLU A 253 -11.91 -13.73 6.84
N THR A 254 -12.67 -13.56 5.77
CA THR A 254 -13.66 -12.47 5.67
C THR A 254 -14.84 -12.66 6.62
N LYS A 255 -15.34 -13.89 6.79
CA LYS A 255 -16.35 -14.21 7.82
C LYS A 255 -15.82 -13.91 9.22
N LEU A 256 -14.58 -14.30 9.50
CA LEU A 256 -13.93 -14.00 10.77
C LEU A 256 -13.76 -12.50 10.98
N LEU A 257 -13.27 -11.77 9.97
CA LEU A 257 -13.14 -10.32 9.99
C LEU A 257 -14.48 -9.66 10.28
N ARG A 258 -15.53 -10.02 9.55
CA ARG A 258 -16.88 -9.49 9.76
C ARG A 258 -17.39 -9.79 11.16
N LYS A 259 -17.23 -11.02 11.64
CA LYS A 259 -17.61 -11.41 13.01
C LYS A 259 -16.87 -10.56 14.05
N THR A 260 -15.55 -10.47 13.95
CA THR A 260 -14.71 -9.71 14.87
C THR A 260 -15.03 -8.22 14.84
N LEU A 261 -15.25 -7.66 13.67
CA LEU A 261 -15.72 -6.29 13.52
C LEU A 261 -17.08 -6.12 14.21
N LEU A 262 -18.07 -6.99 13.97
CA LEU A 262 -19.36 -6.91 14.69
C LEU A 262 -19.22 -7.00 16.22
N GLU A 263 -18.27 -7.79 16.74
CA GLU A 263 -17.96 -7.84 18.17
C GLU A 263 -17.37 -6.50 18.67
N LEU A 264 -16.40 -5.94 17.94
CA LEU A 264 -15.78 -4.65 18.28
C LEU A 264 -16.79 -3.49 18.24
N ARG A 265 -17.84 -3.59 17.41
CA ARG A 265 -18.93 -2.60 17.36
C ARG A 265 -19.65 -2.42 18.70
N ASN A 266 -19.70 -3.46 19.54
CA ASN A 266 -20.25 -3.35 20.90
C ASN A 266 -19.43 -2.43 21.82
N HIS A 267 -18.23 -2.04 21.38
CA HIS A 267 -17.34 -1.09 22.04
C HIS A 267 -17.16 0.20 21.24
N SER A 268 -18.07 0.51 20.30
CA SER A 268 -17.98 1.65 19.38
C SER A 268 -17.87 3.02 20.04
N SER A 269 -18.31 3.20 21.29
CA SER A 269 -18.10 4.45 22.03
C SER A 269 -16.63 4.71 22.42
N ARG A 270 -15.77 3.70 22.29
CA ARG A 270 -14.33 3.76 22.61
C ARG A 270 -13.43 3.44 21.43
N ILE A 271 -13.97 2.77 20.42
CA ILE A 271 -13.21 2.35 19.24
C ILE A 271 -13.56 3.25 18.07
N GLU A 272 -12.56 3.94 17.56
CA GLU A 272 -12.65 4.68 16.31
C GLU A 272 -11.78 4.01 15.26
N MET A 273 -12.33 3.92 14.05
CA MET A 273 -11.67 3.28 12.94
C MET A 273 -11.32 4.30 11.89
N PHE A 274 -10.12 4.15 11.36
CA PHE A 274 -9.53 5.00 10.36
C PHE A 274 -9.02 4.15 9.21
N VAL A 275 -8.99 4.75 8.04
CA VAL A 275 -8.42 4.16 6.81
C VAL A 275 -7.67 5.26 6.08
N ASP A 276 -6.80 4.89 5.15
CA ASP A 276 -6.02 5.90 4.41
C ASP A 276 -6.78 6.51 3.21
N THR A 277 -7.90 5.91 2.80
CA THR A 277 -8.62 6.29 1.56
C THR A 277 -10.13 6.20 1.73
N THR A 278 -10.88 6.96 0.93
CA THR A 278 -12.35 6.91 0.91
C THR A 278 -12.85 5.55 0.45
N GLU A 279 -12.16 4.91 -0.50
CA GLU A 279 -12.58 3.60 -1.03
C GLU A 279 -12.43 2.49 0.01
N LEU A 280 -11.40 2.56 0.86
CA LEU A 280 -11.32 1.66 2.02
C LEU A 280 -12.44 1.98 3.01
N ALA A 281 -12.78 3.25 3.23
CA ALA A 281 -13.85 3.63 4.15
C ALA A 281 -15.18 3.03 3.70
N ASP A 282 -15.48 3.15 2.41
CA ASP A 282 -16.67 2.59 1.77
C ASP A 282 -16.72 1.06 1.92
N GLN A 283 -15.60 0.39 1.64
CA GLN A 283 -15.49 -1.05 1.84
C GLN A 283 -15.84 -1.43 3.29
N PHE A 284 -15.13 -0.89 4.27
CA PHE A 284 -15.38 -1.28 5.65
C PHE A 284 -16.77 -0.81 6.16
N ALA A 285 -17.35 0.26 5.61
CA ALA A 285 -18.70 0.70 5.93
C ALA A 285 -19.76 -0.36 5.55
N THR A 286 -19.54 -1.11 4.46
CA THR A 286 -20.44 -2.23 4.09
C THR A 286 -20.48 -3.36 5.12
N LEU A 287 -19.47 -3.46 6.00
CA LEU A 287 -19.46 -4.42 7.12
C LEU A 287 -20.28 -3.93 8.33
N GLY A 288 -20.95 -2.79 8.23
CA GLY A 288 -21.89 -2.26 9.23
C GLY A 288 -21.27 -1.29 10.23
N PHE A 289 -20.10 -0.74 9.92
CA PHE A 289 -19.42 0.28 10.71
C PHE A 289 -19.81 1.68 10.23
N LYS A 290 -20.46 2.45 11.09
CA LYS A 290 -20.99 3.78 10.73
C LYS A 290 -19.96 4.92 10.86
N SER A 291 -18.82 4.69 11.51
CA SER A 291 -17.87 5.74 11.90
C SER A 291 -16.44 5.39 11.49
N ILE A 292 -16.24 5.20 10.18
CA ILE A 292 -14.90 5.03 9.60
C ILE A 292 -14.50 6.34 8.97
N ARG A 293 -13.32 6.84 9.35
CA ARG A 293 -12.83 8.14 8.90
C ARG A 293 -11.59 7.97 8.03
N VAL A 294 -11.45 8.82 7.02
CA VAL A 294 -10.25 8.84 6.19
C VAL A 294 -9.20 9.67 6.90
N LEU A 295 -8.09 9.03 7.25
CA LEU A 295 -6.98 9.63 7.96
C LEU A 295 -5.91 10.05 6.95
N PRO A 296 -5.43 11.30 6.99
CA PRO A 296 -4.35 11.73 6.13
C PRO A 296 -3.09 10.87 6.28
N ILE A 297 -2.35 10.68 5.19
CA ILE A 297 -1.01 10.11 5.26
C ILE A 297 -0.05 11.15 5.85
N LEU A 298 0.51 10.85 7.03
CA LEU A 298 1.55 11.65 7.65
C LEU A 298 2.94 11.30 7.14
N PHE A 299 3.78 12.33 7.08
CA PHE A 299 5.22 12.23 6.84
C PHE A 299 5.95 12.86 8.02
N GLY A 300 7.19 12.42 8.26
CA GLY A 300 8.02 13.05 9.29
C GLY A 300 8.29 14.52 8.94
N ALA A 301 8.41 15.37 9.97
CA ALA A 301 8.61 16.80 9.81
C ALA A 301 9.79 17.16 8.87
N ASP A 302 10.88 16.39 8.95
CA ASP A 302 12.04 16.58 8.06
C ASP A 302 11.74 16.32 6.59
N LEU A 303 10.95 15.28 6.29
CA LEU A 303 10.52 14.99 4.92
C LEU A 303 9.59 16.10 4.41
N THR A 304 8.62 16.50 5.25
CA THR A 304 7.69 17.59 4.92
C THR A 304 8.44 18.87 4.57
N ARG A 305 9.37 19.31 5.42
CA ARG A 305 10.20 20.48 5.16
C ARG A 305 10.98 20.36 3.85
N ARG A 306 11.66 19.23 3.61
CA ARG A 306 12.43 19.01 2.37
C ARG A 306 11.55 19.04 1.12
N PHE A 307 10.33 18.52 1.20
CA PHE A 307 9.38 18.54 0.09
C PHE A 307 8.86 19.95 -0.19
N GLU A 308 8.56 20.71 0.86
CA GLU A 308 8.16 22.11 0.76
C GLU A 308 9.28 22.96 0.12
N GLU A 309 10.51 22.83 0.62
CA GLU A 309 11.70 23.48 0.04
C GLU A 309 11.91 23.09 -1.44
N ALA A 310 11.76 21.82 -1.78
CA ALA A 310 11.89 21.33 -3.16
C ALA A 310 10.78 21.84 -4.09
N SER A 311 9.57 22.03 -3.56
CA SER A 311 8.41 22.51 -4.33
C SER A 311 8.53 23.98 -4.73
N VAL A 312 9.21 24.80 -3.92
CA VAL A 312 9.38 26.25 -4.16
C VAL A 312 10.66 26.59 -4.91
N LYS A 313 11.69 25.74 -4.86
CA LYS A 313 12.97 25.97 -5.56
C LYS A 313 12.72 26.17 -7.06
N PRO A 314 13.29 27.17 -7.75
CA PRO A 314 13.09 27.33 -9.20
C PRO A 314 13.37 26.03 -9.96
N LEU A 315 12.54 25.74 -10.97
CA LEU A 315 12.75 24.57 -11.82
C LEU A 315 14.03 24.77 -12.63
N SER A 316 15.10 24.05 -12.28
CA SER A 316 16.27 23.93 -13.13
C SER A 316 16.04 22.78 -14.11
N VAL A 317 15.07 22.93 -15.02
CA VAL A 317 14.85 21.89 -16.02
C VAL A 317 15.95 22.02 -17.06
N SER A 318 16.89 21.10 -17.04
CA SER A 318 17.72 20.89 -18.21
C SER A 318 16.79 20.35 -19.28
N THR A 319 16.59 21.05 -20.38
CA THR A 319 15.80 20.53 -21.53
C THR A 319 16.62 19.56 -22.37
N THR A 320 17.95 19.55 -22.20
CA THR A 320 18.91 18.78 -23.01
C THR A 320 19.54 17.60 -22.26
N GLY A 321 19.51 17.58 -20.93
CA GLY A 321 20.09 16.52 -20.10
C GLY A 321 19.19 15.29 -19.93
N PRO A 322 19.73 14.20 -19.37
CA PRO A 322 18.96 13.00 -19.08
C PRO A 322 17.83 13.27 -18.07
N VAL A 323 16.67 12.65 -18.27
CA VAL A 323 15.55 12.69 -17.31
C VAL A 323 15.85 11.76 -16.15
N LYS A 324 15.90 12.28 -14.92
CA LYS A 324 16.12 11.46 -13.72
C LYS A 324 14.82 10.83 -13.24
N MET A 325 14.72 9.50 -13.32
CA MET A 325 13.55 8.74 -12.87
C MET A 325 13.83 7.96 -11.59
N LEU A 326 12.96 8.11 -10.59
CA LEU A 326 13.03 7.36 -9.34
C LEU A 326 11.91 6.33 -9.25
N ARG A 327 12.27 5.06 -9.05
CA ARG A 327 11.35 4.06 -8.50
C ARG A 327 11.70 3.87 -7.02
N ALA A 328 10.86 4.39 -6.13
CA ALA A 328 11.07 4.33 -4.69
C ALA A 328 10.44 3.11 -4.01
N GLY A 329 11.01 2.71 -2.87
CA GLY A 329 10.51 1.66 -1.99
C GLY A 329 11.02 0.25 -2.30
N SER A 330 10.53 -0.71 -1.52
CA SER A 330 10.97 -2.12 -1.57
C SER A 330 10.59 -2.84 -2.87
N ALA A 331 11.41 -3.80 -3.30
CA ALA A 331 11.09 -4.72 -4.39
C ALA A 331 9.94 -5.64 -3.96
N GLN A 332 8.77 -5.38 -4.53
CA GLN A 332 7.53 -6.06 -4.21
C GLN A 332 6.73 -6.28 -5.48
N ARG A 333 6.08 -7.44 -5.60
CA ARG A 333 5.21 -7.75 -6.74
C ARG A 333 4.06 -6.75 -6.84
N GLU A 334 3.46 -6.43 -5.71
CA GLU A 334 2.34 -5.51 -5.57
C GLU A 334 2.66 -4.08 -6.02
N LYS A 335 3.92 -3.66 -5.80
CA LYS A 335 4.46 -2.37 -6.23
C LYS A 335 5.01 -2.39 -7.67
N GLY A 336 4.56 -3.35 -8.48
CA GLY A 336 4.96 -3.50 -9.89
C GLY A 336 6.44 -3.77 -10.12
N PHE A 337 7.21 -4.21 -9.11
CA PHE A 337 8.67 -4.32 -9.28
C PHE A 337 9.07 -5.25 -10.43
N LEU A 338 8.25 -6.28 -10.70
CA LEU A 338 8.53 -7.27 -11.75
C LEU A 338 8.54 -6.68 -13.17
N VAL A 339 7.90 -5.53 -13.40
CA VAL A 339 7.91 -4.90 -14.74
C VAL A 339 9.14 -4.01 -14.97
N MET A 340 9.89 -3.68 -13.91
CA MET A 340 11.01 -2.75 -13.99
C MET A 340 12.13 -3.17 -14.96
N PRO A 341 12.57 -4.45 -15.05
CA PRO A 341 13.60 -4.84 -16.00
C PRO A 341 13.19 -4.60 -17.46
N ASP A 342 11.93 -4.85 -17.80
CA ASP A 342 11.42 -4.67 -19.16
C ASP A 342 11.25 -3.19 -19.48
N LEU A 343 10.80 -2.39 -18.50
CA LEU A 343 10.71 -0.93 -18.61
C LEU A 343 12.08 -0.29 -18.87
N VAL A 344 13.11 -0.69 -18.11
CA VAL A 344 14.48 -0.20 -18.30
C VAL A 344 14.99 -0.56 -19.69
N LYS A 345 14.82 -1.81 -20.12
CA LYS A 345 15.23 -2.25 -21.46
C LYS A 345 14.54 -1.44 -22.57
N ALA A 346 13.23 -1.23 -22.44
CA ALA A 346 12.47 -0.46 -23.42
C ALA A 346 12.91 1.02 -23.45
N ALA A 347 13.25 1.61 -22.31
CA ALA A 347 13.80 2.96 -22.25
C ALA A 347 15.13 3.07 -22.98
N GLN A 348 16.03 2.10 -22.83
CA GLN A 348 17.30 2.09 -23.56
C GLN A 348 17.11 1.97 -25.07
N ILE A 349 16.16 1.15 -25.52
CA ILE A 349 15.80 1.04 -26.94
C ILE A 349 15.26 2.37 -27.47
N ALA A 350 14.38 3.03 -26.71
CA ALA A 350 13.85 4.34 -27.07
C ALA A 350 14.97 5.38 -27.18
N VAL A 351 15.89 5.43 -26.21
CA VAL A 351 17.05 6.33 -26.24
C VAL A 351 17.94 6.06 -27.46
N ALA A 352 18.21 4.79 -27.77
CA ALA A 352 18.97 4.42 -28.97
C ALA A 352 18.25 4.83 -30.28
N SER A 353 16.93 5.00 -30.23
CA SER A 353 16.09 5.45 -31.36
C SER A 353 15.92 6.98 -31.41
N GLY A 354 16.64 7.73 -30.58
CA GLY A 354 16.61 9.20 -30.56
C GLY A 354 15.73 9.82 -29.47
N SER A 355 15.07 9.02 -28.63
CA SER A 355 14.38 9.55 -27.45
C SER A 355 15.38 10.15 -26.44
N ARG A 356 14.88 11.04 -25.60
CA ARG A 356 15.68 11.72 -24.58
C ARG A 356 16.30 10.70 -23.60
N PRO A 357 17.61 10.81 -23.25
CA PRO A 357 18.26 9.94 -22.26
C PRO A 357 17.53 9.91 -20.92
N VAL A 358 17.58 8.76 -20.23
CA VAL A 358 16.93 8.56 -18.93
C VAL A 358 17.93 8.00 -17.92
N HIS A 359 18.00 8.62 -16.75
CA HIS A 359 18.77 8.11 -15.62
C HIS A 359 17.84 7.49 -14.56
N PHE A 360 17.96 6.20 -14.30
CA PHE A 360 17.14 5.52 -13.30
C PHE A 360 17.83 5.40 -11.96
N THR A 361 17.13 5.75 -10.89
CA THR A 361 17.41 5.25 -9.53
C THR A 361 16.29 4.29 -9.13
N ILE A 362 16.61 3.01 -8.97
CA ILE A 362 15.63 1.96 -8.65
C ILE A 362 15.94 1.39 -7.28
N GLN A 363 15.12 1.75 -6.30
CA GLN A 363 15.15 1.09 -4.99
C GLN A 363 14.55 -0.31 -5.14
N ALA A 364 15.31 -1.29 -4.69
CA ALA A 364 15.07 -2.72 -4.86
C ALA A 364 15.29 -3.47 -3.54
N THR A 365 15.11 -2.80 -2.41
CA THR A 365 15.25 -3.38 -1.08
C THR A 365 14.26 -4.52 -0.91
N MET A 366 14.75 -5.72 -0.60
CA MET A 366 13.88 -6.88 -0.45
C MET A 366 13.34 -6.99 0.97
N LEU A 367 12.01 -7.14 1.11
CA LEU A 367 11.41 -7.43 2.40
C LEU A 367 11.49 -8.92 2.71
N ARG A 368 12.02 -9.27 3.89
CA ARG A 368 12.31 -10.65 4.35
C ARG A 368 11.16 -11.68 4.32
N TYR A 369 9.93 -11.28 4.01
CA TYR A 369 8.73 -12.12 4.17
C TYR A 369 7.93 -12.39 2.89
N GLN A 370 8.41 -11.99 1.71
CA GLN A 370 7.67 -12.29 0.49
C GLN A 370 7.76 -13.79 0.15
N ARG A 371 6.63 -14.46 -0.12
CA ARG A 371 6.66 -15.83 -0.65
C ARG A 371 7.04 -15.76 -2.13
N ARG A 372 7.85 -16.71 -2.61
CA ARG A 372 8.34 -16.82 -4.02
C ARG A 372 9.32 -15.71 -4.43
N TRP A 373 10.45 -15.68 -3.73
CA TRP A 373 11.57 -14.79 -4.00
C TRP A 373 12.13 -14.89 -5.41
N ASP A 374 12.04 -16.07 -6.03
CA ASP A 374 12.78 -16.39 -7.26
C ASP A 374 12.52 -15.40 -8.39
N ARG A 375 11.26 -14.97 -8.58
CA ARG A 375 10.90 -13.98 -9.61
C ARG A 375 11.43 -12.59 -9.30
N LEU A 376 11.43 -12.18 -8.03
CA LEU A 376 11.94 -10.89 -7.62
C LEU A 376 13.48 -10.86 -7.66
N ILE A 377 14.13 -11.93 -7.22
CA ILE A 377 15.58 -12.12 -7.35
C ILE A 377 15.98 -12.10 -8.82
N ALA A 378 15.24 -12.81 -9.68
CA ALA A 378 15.48 -12.78 -11.13
C ALA A 378 15.32 -11.37 -11.69
N ALA A 379 14.27 -10.62 -11.30
CA ALA A 379 14.10 -9.23 -11.71
C ALA A 379 15.24 -8.32 -11.23
N ILE A 380 15.70 -8.45 -9.97
CA ILE A 380 16.85 -7.71 -9.45
C ILE A 380 18.12 -8.06 -10.22
N ASN A 381 18.36 -9.34 -10.51
CA ASN A 381 19.54 -9.77 -11.25
C ASN A 381 19.53 -9.25 -12.69
N ARG A 382 18.36 -9.24 -13.35
CA ARG A 382 18.18 -8.61 -14.66
C ARG A 382 18.48 -7.11 -14.59
N LEU A 383 17.97 -6.40 -13.59
CA LEU A 383 18.25 -4.98 -13.39
C LEU A 383 19.75 -4.69 -13.18
N ARG A 384 20.46 -5.57 -12.47
CA ARG A 384 21.91 -5.44 -12.25
C ARG A 384 22.72 -5.59 -13.53
N TRP A 385 22.22 -6.30 -14.55
CA TRP A 385 22.89 -6.33 -15.85
C TRP A 385 22.84 -4.98 -16.56
N PHE A 386 21.89 -4.13 -16.19
CA PHE A 386 21.79 -2.77 -16.68
C PHE A 386 22.47 -1.73 -15.76
N ASP A 387 23.15 -2.12 -14.67
CA ASP A 387 23.78 -1.20 -13.71
C ASP A 387 25.09 -0.60 -14.27
N HIS A 388 24.95 0.18 -15.34
CA HIS A 388 25.96 1.01 -15.97
C HIS A 388 25.48 2.45 -15.90
N GLY A 389 26.34 3.39 -15.47
CA GLY A 389 26.21 4.87 -15.49
C GLY A 389 24.82 5.51 -15.30
N ASP A 390 23.92 5.23 -16.23
CA ASP A 390 22.56 5.73 -16.36
C ASP A 390 21.56 5.00 -15.47
N ILE A 391 21.90 3.84 -14.89
CA ILE A 391 20.99 3.08 -14.02
C ILE A 391 21.71 2.75 -12.72
N LYS A 392 21.03 3.05 -11.61
CA LYS A 392 21.48 2.79 -10.23
C LYS A 392 20.48 1.91 -9.51
N VAL A 393 20.85 0.66 -9.23
CA VAL A 393 19.99 -0.28 -8.49
C VAL A 393 20.36 -0.31 -7.01
N VAL A 394 19.48 0.21 -6.15
CA VAL A 394 19.71 0.30 -4.70
C VAL A 394 19.06 -0.89 -3.99
N THR A 395 19.82 -1.95 -3.72
CA THR A 395 19.31 -3.16 -3.03
C THR A 395 19.44 -3.12 -1.50
N LYS A 396 20.14 -2.12 -0.96
CA LYS A 396 20.31 -1.95 0.49
C LYS A 396 19.14 -1.14 1.06
N ASP A 397 18.97 -1.19 2.38
CA ASP A 397 18.09 -0.26 3.08
C ASP A 397 18.61 1.18 2.87
N VAL A 398 17.70 2.11 2.59
CA VAL A 398 17.99 3.53 2.37
C VAL A 398 17.59 4.28 3.63
N SER A 399 18.44 5.20 4.12
CA SER A 399 18.06 6.06 5.24
C SER A 399 16.95 7.03 4.84
N THR A 400 16.26 7.62 5.81
CA THR A 400 15.21 8.63 5.53
C THR A 400 15.78 9.83 4.76
N GLU A 401 16.99 10.25 5.09
CA GLU A 401 17.67 11.38 4.46
C GLU A 401 18.02 11.06 3.01
N GLN A 402 18.63 9.90 2.78
CA GLN A 402 18.97 9.45 1.44
C GLN A 402 17.71 9.19 0.59
N TYR A 403 16.61 8.72 1.21
CA TYR A 403 15.32 8.58 0.55
C TYR A 403 14.78 9.94 0.10
N ALA A 404 14.79 10.92 1.00
CA ALA A 404 14.38 12.29 0.72
C ALA A 404 15.22 12.90 -0.40
N GLU A 405 16.55 12.74 -0.36
CA GLU A 405 17.47 13.22 -1.39
C GLU A 405 17.18 12.60 -2.75
N ASN A 406 17.00 11.28 -2.83
CA ASN A 406 16.66 10.63 -4.09
C ASN A 406 15.35 11.18 -4.66
N LEU A 407 14.35 11.42 -3.81
CA LEU A 407 13.04 11.92 -4.23
C LEU A 407 13.11 13.38 -4.67
N VAL A 408 13.85 14.23 -3.95
CA VAL A 408 14.06 15.63 -4.30
C VAL A 408 14.92 15.80 -5.55
N ASP A 409 15.96 14.96 -5.74
CA ASP A 409 16.88 15.05 -6.88
C ASP A 409 16.31 14.46 -8.18
N CYS A 410 15.30 13.60 -8.12
CA CYS A 410 14.68 13.05 -9.32
C CYS A 410 13.78 14.08 -10.05
N ASP A 411 13.59 13.88 -11.34
CA ASP A 411 12.67 14.67 -12.16
C ASP A 411 11.26 14.07 -12.17
N VAL A 412 11.16 12.73 -12.13
CA VAL A 412 9.92 11.97 -12.25
C VAL A 412 9.94 10.76 -11.31
N VAL A 413 8.80 10.45 -10.69
CA VAL A 413 8.63 9.25 -9.86
C VAL A 413 7.81 8.19 -10.60
N LEU A 414 8.34 6.96 -10.64
CA LEU A 414 7.68 5.78 -11.17
C LEU A 414 7.00 5.00 -10.05
N SER A 415 5.68 4.85 -10.15
CA SER A 415 4.84 4.13 -9.20
C SER A 415 3.98 3.10 -9.93
N PRO A 416 4.57 2.02 -10.49
CA PRO A 416 3.87 1.04 -11.31
C PRO A 416 3.03 0.05 -10.47
N ASN A 417 2.34 0.53 -9.43
CA ASN A 417 1.57 -0.32 -8.53
C ASN A 417 0.39 -0.93 -9.29
N ARG A 418 0.36 -2.26 -9.37
CA ARG A 418 -0.60 -3.04 -10.19
C ARG A 418 -1.55 -3.88 -9.37
N SER A 419 -1.31 -4.01 -8.07
CA SER A 419 -2.07 -4.94 -7.27
C SER A 419 -3.32 -4.32 -6.68
N VAL A 420 -4.27 -5.21 -6.42
CA VAL A 420 -5.51 -4.92 -5.72
C VAL A 420 -5.32 -4.10 -4.43
N PRO A 421 -4.33 -4.39 -3.54
CA PRO A 421 -4.06 -3.54 -2.39
C PRO A 421 -4.01 -2.04 -2.68
N TYR A 422 -3.46 -1.62 -3.84
CA TYR A 422 -3.35 -0.21 -4.22
C TYR A 422 -4.53 0.28 -5.07
N MET A 423 -5.46 -0.60 -5.47
CA MET A 423 -6.72 -0.17 -6.08
C MET A 423 -7.59 0.55 -5.08
N HIS A 424 -7.58 0.12 -3.81
CA HIS A 424 -8.35 0.76 -2.74
C HIS A 424 -7.45 1.40 -1.70
N GLY A 425 -6.31 0.80 -1.38
CA GLY A 425 -5.35 1.33 -0.43
C GLY A 425 -4.46 2.43 -1.01
N SER A 426 -3.90 3.22 -0.10
CA SER A 426 -3.03 4.33 -0.45
C SER A 426 -1.63 3.86 -0.85
N THR A 427 -0.89 4.74 -1.52
CA THR A 427 0.54 4.57 -1.78
C THR A 427 1.28 5.80 -1.26
N GLY A 428 1.99 5.62 -0.13
CA GLY A 428 2.75 6.70 0.50
C GLY A 428 3.73 7.35 -0.48
N THR A 429 4.48 6.56 -1.25
CA THR A 429 5.45 7.07 -2.23
C THR A 429 4.83 7.95 -3.31
N THR A 430 3.60 7.66 -3.77
CA THR A 430 2.93 8.54 -4.74
C THR A 430 2.54 9.87 -4.11
N ILE A 431 2.04 9.88 -2.88
CA ILE A 431 1.67 11.14 -2.22
C ILE A 431 2.90 11.95 -1.85
N GLU A 432 3.97 11.29 -1.40
CA GLU A 432 5.26 11.93 -1.15
C GLU A 432 5.80 12.60 -2.42
N ALA A 433 5.71 11.92 -3.56
CA ALA A 433 6.11 12.48 -4.86
C ALA A 433 5.26 13.70 -5.24
N ILE A 434 3.93 13.61 -5.14
CA ILE A 434 3.04 14.73 -5.45
C ILE A 434 3.31 15.91 -4.50
N ARG A 435 3.48 15.67 -3.19
CA ARG A 435 3.83 16.71 -2.21
C ARG A 435 5.19 17.36 -2.47
N ALA A 436 6.14 16.61 -3.01
CA ALA A 436 7.43 17.15 -3.43
C ALA A 436 7.38 17.89 -4.78
N GLY A 437 6.19 18.04 -5.38
CA GLY A 437 6.00 18.65 -6.68
C GLY A 437 6.62 17.84 -7.83
N LYS A 438 6.68 16.51 -7.68
CA LYS A 438 7.25 15.61 -8.69
C LYS A 438 6.13 14.98 -9.53
N PRO A 439 6.26 15.01 -10.88
CA PRO A 439 5.42 14.22 -11.76
C PRO A 439 5.46 12.74 -11.37
N VAL A 440 4.29 12.10 -11.38
CA VAL A 440 4.17 10.67 -11.10
C VAL A 440 3.68 9.93 -12.35
N ILE A 441 4.40 8.89 -12.74
CA ILE A 441 3.94 7.91 -13.73
C ILE A 441 3.44 6.69 -12.96
N THR A 442 2.16 6.37 -13.10
CA THR A 442 1.52 5.30 -12.34
C THR A 442 0.53 4.51 -13.19
N MET A 443 0.03 3.39 -12.67
CA MET A 443 -1.02 2.61 -13.34
C MET A 443 -2.38 3.28 -13.13
N GLY A 444 -3.19 3.44 -14.18
CA GLY A 444 -4.42 4.22 -14.21
C GLY A 444 -5.52 3.75 -13.23
N GLU A 445 -5.45 2.50 -12.81
CA GLU A 445 -6.49 1.87 -11.99
C GLU A 445 -6.25 1.96 -10.48
N ASN A 446 -5.06 2.40 -10.06
CA ASN A 446 -4.75 2.49 -8.64
C ASN A 446 -5.25 3.81 -8.03
N TRP A 447 -5.28 3.86 -6.69
CA TRP A 447 -5.68 5.04 -5.94
C TRP A 447 -4.82 6.28 -6.29
N GLY A 448 -3.52 6.09 -6.51
CA GLY A 448 -2.60 7.16 -6.91
C GLY A 448 -2.99 7.83 -8.24
N ALA A 449 -3.39 7.06 -9.24
CA ALA A 449 -3.92 7.59 -10.49
C ALA A 449 -5.22 8.39 -10.28
N ARG A 450 -6.10 7.93 -9.37
CA ARG A 450 -7.30 8.70 -9.03
C ARG A 450 -6.96 10.02 -8.34
N GLN A 451 -5.95 10.05 -7.48
CA GLN A 451 -5.48 11.30 -6.90
C GLN A 451 -5.02 12.29 -7.98
N LEU A 452 -4.33 11.83 -9.02
CA LEU A 452 -3.95 12.68 -10.16
C LEU A 452 -5.17 13.19 -10.96
N ARG A 453 -6.16 12.34 -11.22
CA ARG A 453 -7.41 12.72 -11.91
C ARG A 453 -8.27 13.69 -11.14
N ASN A 454 -8.24 13.55 -9.81
CA ASN A 454 -9.02 14.35 -8.88
C ASN A 454 -8.26 15.62 -8.46
N LEU A 455 -7.35 16.14 -9.27
CA LEU A 455 -6.79 17.48 -9.13
C LEU A 455 -7.63 18.45 -9.97
N ASP A 456 -7.91 19.66 -9.49
CA ASP A 456 -8.70 20.65 -10.26
C ASP A 456 -8.03 20.99 -11.58
N LEU A 457 -6.73 21.22 -11.49
CA LEU A 457 -5.84 21.45 -12.62
C LEU A 457 -5.91 20.36 -13.68
N TYR A 458 -6.30 19.12 -13.34
CA TYR A 458 -6.39 18.04 -14.32
C TYR A 458 -7.60 18.22 -15.25
N VAL A 459 -8.77 18.56 -14.69
CA VAL A 459 -9.97 18.82 -15.50
C VAL A 459 -9.77 20.08 -16.35
N ASP A 460 -9.26 21.15 -15.75
CA ASP A 460 -8.97 22.42 -16.44
C ASP A 460 -7.94 22.22 -17.58
N HIS A 461 -6.92 21.40 -17.32
CA HIS A 461 -5.93 21.03 -18.33
C HIS A 461 -6.55 20.27 -19.49
N LEU A 462 -7.39 19.26 -19.22
CA LEU A 462 -8.05 18.50 -20.27
C LEU A 462 -9.04 19.34 -21.07
N GLN A 463 -9.74 20.28 -20.44
CA GLN A 463 -10.59 21.24 -21.14
C GLN A 463 -9.76 22.13 -22.06
N THR A 464 -8.64 22.67 -21.57
CA THR A 464 -7.72 23.49 -22.38
C THR A 464 -7.11 22.69 -23.53
N PHE A 465 -6.75 21.43 -23.29
CA PHE A 465 -6.25 20.52 -24.32
C PHE A 465 -7.34 20.28 -25.37
N ALA A 466 -8.53 19.87 -24.97
CA ALA A 466 -9.69 19.63 -25.82
C ALA A 466 -10.04 20.84 -26.68
N GLN A 467 -9.96 22.06 -26.14
CA GLN A 467 -10.19 23.29 -26.89
C GLN A 467 -9.14 23.54 -27.98
N LYS A 468 -7.90 23.11 -27.77
CA LYS A 468 -6.78 23.33 -28.70
C LYS A 468 -6.65 22.23 -29.75
N THR A 469 -7.00 21.00 -29.41
CA THR A 469 -6.78 19.80 -30.24
C THR A 469 -8.07 19.13 -30.71
N GLY A 470 -9.22 19.56 -30.18
CA GLY A 470 -10.51 18.98 -30.49
C GLY A 470 -10.88 19.15 -31.95
N VAL A 471 -11.17 18.04 -32.61
CA VAL A 471 -11.61 17.99 -34.01
C VAL A 471 -13.08 17.57 -34.13
N ALA A 472 -13.62 16.88 -33.12
CA ALA A 472 -15.04 16.56 -33.03
C ALA A 472 -15.48 16.55 -31.56
N THR A 473 -16.74 16.94 -31.31
CA THR A 473 -17.35 16.91 -29.98
C THR A 473 -18.74 16.31 -30.07
N HIS A 474 -19.01 15.32 -29.22
CA HIS A 474 -20.29 14.65 -29.11
C HIS A 474 -20.83 14.84 -27.70
N LYS A 475 -22.09 15.28 -27.60
CA LYS A 475 -22.79 15.50 -26.33
C LYS A 475 -23.83 14.40 -26.07
N ASP A 476 -24.35 14.38 -24.85
CA ASP A 476 -25.19 13.33 -24.28
C ASP A 476 -26.41 12.92 -25.15
N ASP A 477 -26.96 13.85 -25.94
CA ASP A 477 -28.11 13.60 -26.84
C ASP A 477 -27.89 12.49 -27.87
N SER A 478 -26.63 12.06 -28.07
CA SER A 478 -26.24 10.97 -28.98
C SER A 478 -26.23 9.57 -28.35
N PHE A 479 -26.46 9.44 -27.04
CA PHE A 479 -26.53 8.14 -26.37
C PHE A 479 -27.90 7.51 -26.54
N VAL A 480 -27.95 6.32 -27.13
CA VAL A 480 -29.16 5.51 -27.17
C VAL A 480 -29.33 4.87 -25.79
N GLN A 481 -30.33 5.31 -25.03
CA GLN A 481 -30.84 4.50 -23.93
C GLN A 481 -31.56 3.30 -24.52
N ASP A 482 -31.04 2.09 -24.31
CA ASP A 482 -31.85 0.89 -24.52
C ASP A 482 -32.81 0.74 -23.32
N PRO A 483 -34.13 1.02 -23.47
CA PRO A 483 -35.05 1.04 -22.34
C PRO A 483 -35.34 -0.36 -21.79
N LEU A 484 -35.14 -1.41 -22.59
CA LEU A 484 -35.53 -2.78 -22.26
C LEU A 484 -34.56 -3.46 -21.29
N ALA A 485 -33.29 -3.02 -21.26
CA ALA A 485 -32.25 -3.68 -20.48
C ALA A 485 -32.27 -3.29 -18.98
N PHE A 486 -32.78 -2.10 -18.62
CA PHE A 486 -32.58 -1.52 -17.29
C PHE A 486 -33.71 -1.77 -16.28
N GLN A 487 -34.98 -1.77 -16.70
CA GLN A 487 -36.12 -1.72 -15.75
C GLN A 487 -36.60 -3.09 -15.22
N GLY A 488 -36.33 -4.19 -15.92
CA GLY A 488 -36.81 -5.54 -15.52
C GLY A 488 -35.73 -6.48 -15.00
N ALA A 489 -34.59 -6.56 -15.71
CA ALA A 489 -33.65 -7.67 -15.54
C ALA A 489 -32.79 -7.57 -14.27
N TRP A 490 -32.43 -6.36 -13.81
CA TRP A 490 -31.48 -6.21 -12.70
C TRP A 490 -32.03 -6.72 -11.36
N LYS A 491 -33.34 -6.62 -11.12
CA LYS A 491 -33.99 -7.12 -9.89
C LYS A 491 -33.92 -8.64 -9.77
N ASP A 492 -33.99 -9.36 -10.89
CA ASP A 492 -34.01 -10.82 -10.93
C ASP A 492 -32.61 -11.44 -11.13
N ILE A 493 -31.71 -10.76 -11.87
CA ILE A 493 -30.33 -11.20 -12.10
C ILE A 493 -29.52 -11.22 -10.79
N SER A 494 -29.62 -10.20 -9.94
CA SER A 494 -28.75 -10.12 -8.75
C SER A 494 -29.09 -11.14 -7.65
N LYS A 495 -30.31 -11.68 -7.65
CA LYS A 495 -30.73 -12.69 -6.66
C LYS A 495 -30.53 -14.12 -7.16
N THR A 496 -30.72 -14.35 -8.46
CA THR A 496 -30.75 -15.70 -9.04
C THR A 496 -29.40 -16.10 -9.66
N TRP A 497 -28.65 -15.14 -10.22
CA TRP A 497 -27.44 -15.41 -11.01
C TRP A 497 -26.12 -15.00 -10.34
N ALA A 498 -26.17 -14.23 -9.25
CA ALA A 498 -24.97 -13.81 -8.50
C ALA A 498 -24.03 -14.95 -8.06
N PRO A 499 -24.50 -16.18 -7.76
CA PRO A 499 -23.61 -17.30 -7.47
C PRO A 499 -23.05 -18.04 -8.71
N PHE A 500 -23.63 -17.81 -9.91
CA PHE A 500 -23.47 -18.71 -11.07
C PHE A 500 -22.81 -18.07 -12.30
N CYS A 501 -22.79 -16.75 -12.43
CA CYS A 501 -22.08 -16.10 -13.54
C CYS A 501 -20.58 -15.95 -13.25
N HIS A 502 -19.73 -16.37 -14.18
CA HIS A 502 -18.35 -15.93 -14.22
C HIS A 502 -18.30 -14.43 -14.55
N ILE A 503 -17.29 -13.72 -14.06
CA ILE A 503 -17.28 -12.25 -14.09
C ILE A 503 -17.28 -11.67 -15.52
N GLU A 504 -16.73 -12.40 -16.49
CA GLU A 504 -16.79 -12.04 -17.91
C GLU A 504 -18.22 -12.02 -18.45
N GLU A 505 -19.08 -12.92 -17.97
CA GLU A 505 -20.51 -12.95 -18.31
C GLU A 505 -21.25 -11.78 -17.65
N TRP A 506 -20.85 -11.39 -16.43
CA TRP A 506 -21.33 -10.16 -15.77
C TRP A 506 -20.94 -8.90 -16.55
N TRP A 507 -19.75 -8.88 -17.15
CA TRP A 507 -19.27 -7.74 -17.93
C TRP A 507 -19.99 -7.60 -19.25
N GLN A 508 -20.21 -8.71 -19.97
CA GLN A 508 -21.01 -8.70 -21.19
C GLN A 508 -22.44 -8.23 -20.90
N LEU A 509 -23.05 -8.73 -19.82
CA LEU A 509 -24.38 -8.35 -19.38
C LEU A 509 -24.47 -6.88 -18.93
N SER A 510 -23.48 -6.37 -18.19
CA SER A 510 -23.41 -4.95 -17.79
C SER A 510 -23.17 -4.05 -19.00
N TRP A 511 -22.40 -4.52 -19.97
CA TRP A 511 -22.21 -3.85 -21.24
C TRP A 511 -23.53 -3.76 -21.99
N ASP A 512 -24.32 -4.84 -22.04
CA ASP A 512 -25.64 -4.90 -22.70
C ASP A 512 -26.70 -4.01 -22.06
N ILE A 513 -26.51 -3.63 -20.80
CA ILE A 513 -27.42 -2.75 -20.03
C ILE A 513 -26.93 -1.28 -20.00
N ALA A 514 -25.75 -0.98 -20.55
CA ALA A 514 -25.16 0.36 -20.53
C ALA A 514 -25.86 1.35 -21.49
N ARG A 515 -25.85 2.65 -21.17
CA ARG A 515 -26.00 3.69 -22.22
C ARG A 515 -24.83 3.54 -23.18
N ARG A 516 -25.13 3.33 -24.47
CA ARG A 516 -24.12 3.11 -25.49
C ARG A 516 -24.16 4.21 -26.54
N ALA A 517 -22.99 4.59 -26.99
CA ALA A 517 -22.83 5.35 -28.21
C ALA A 517 -21.60 4.82 -28.95
N GLU A 518 -21.70 4.76 -30.26
CA GLU A 518 -20.57 4.47 -31.13
C GLU A 518 -20.31 5.70 -31.98
N TYR A 519 -19.07 6.18 -31.94
CA TYR A 519 -18.65 7.38 -32.64
C TYR A 519 -17.61 7.00 -33.69
N PRO A 520 -17.78 7.37 -34.97
CA PRO A 520 -16.71 7.23 -35.95
C PRO A 520 -15.54 8.12 -35.51
N VAL A 521 -14.32 7.60 -35.62
CA VAL A 521 -13.09 8.32 -35.30
C VAL A 521 -12.60 9.02 -36.57
N PRO A 522 -12.61 10.37 -36.63
CA PRO A 522 -12.04 11.11 -37.75
C PRO A 522 -10.56 10.76 -38.00
N GLU A 523 -10.12 10.89 -39.25
CA GLU A 523 -8.73 10.71 -39.60
C GLU A 523 -7.82 11.67 -38.81
N GLY A 524 -6.69 11.15 -38.32
CA GLY A 524 -5.73 11.92 -37.52
C GLY A 524 -6.10 12.08 -36.04
N VAL A 525 -7.24 11.58 -35.57
CA VAL A 525 -7.56 11.54 -34.13
C VAL A 525 -6.66 10.53 -33.44
N THR A 526 -5.98 11.01 -32.41
CA THR A 526 -5.02 10.25 -31.61
C THR A 526 -5.50 10.06 -30.18
N GLU A 527 -6.42 10.91 -29.70
CA GLU A 527 -6.95 10.84 -28.35
C GLU A 527 -8.48 11.05 -28.32
N VAL A 528 -9.11 10.46 -27.31
CA VAL A 528 -10.51 10.73 -26.94
C VAL A 528 -10.52 11.19 -25.50
N ILE A 529 -11.12 12.33 -25.25
CA ILE A 529 -11.40 12.84 -23.90
C ILE A 529 -12.87 12.64 -23.63
N VAL A 530 -13.20 12.05 -22.48
CA VAL A 530 -14.58 11.95 -22.00
C VAL A 530 -14.68 12.78 -20.72
N PHE A 531 -15.49 13.82 -20.79
CA PHE A 531 -15.96 14.58 -19.65
C PHE A 531 -17.27 13.98 -19.16
N LEU A 532 -17.32 13.69 -17.87
CA LEU A 532 -18.51 13.27 -17.17
C LEU A 532 -18.84 14.36 -16.17
N SER A 533 -19.99 14.99 -16.36
CA SER A 533 -20.53 15.97 -15.45
C SER A 533 -21.82 15.48 -14.83
N ASN A 534 -22.06 15.93 -13.62
CA ASN A 534 -23.14 15.47 -12.79
C ASN A 534 -23.89 16.68 -12.23
N ASP A 535 -25.22 16.61 -12.16
CA ASP A 535 -25.97 17.67 -11.52
C ASP A 535 -25.81 17.63 -9.98
N ASP A 536 -25.96 18.81 -9.36
CA ASP A 536 -25.66 19.06 -7.93
C ASP A 536 -26.47 18.22 -6.92
N ARG A 537 -27.33 17.31 -7.40
CA ARG A 537 -28.24 16.51 -6.57
C ARG A 537 -27.69 15.15 -6.19
N GLN A 538 -26.53 14.74 -6.72
CA GLN A 538 -25.95 13.44 -6.42
C GLN A 538 -25.22 13.39 -5.08
N ARG A 539 -25.25 12.22 -4.45
CA ARG A 539 -24.62 11.98 -3.15
C ARG A 539 -23.16 11.58 -3.36
N PRO A 540 -22.26 11.91 -2.42
CA PRO A 540 -20.95 11.29 -2.36
C PRO A 540 -21.08 9.75 -2.42
N GLY A 541 -20.50 9.13 -3.44
CA GLY A 541 -20.57 7.68 -3.66
C GLY A 541 -21.40 7.23 -4.87
N ASP A 542 -22.08 8.14 -5.58
CA ASP A 542 -22.63 7.83 -6.89
C ASP A 542 -21.47 7.64 -7.89
N ILE A 543 -21.36 6.42 -8.44
CA ILE A 543 -20.20 6.01 -9.23
C ILE A 543 -20.66 5.58 -10.62
N ALA A 544 -20.05 6.19 -11.63
CA ALA A 544 -20.15 5.74 -13.00
C ALA A 544 -18.85 5.05 -13.45
N LYS A 545 -18.99 4.04 -14.30
CA LYS A 545 -17.87 3.50 -15.08
C LYS A 545 -18.11 3.83 -16.53
N VAL A 546 -17.10 4.37 -17.18
CA VAL A 546 -17.09 4.54 -18.63
C VAL A 546 -16.10 3.53 -19.18
N ALA A 547 -16.55 2.63 -20.04
CA ALA A 547 -15.65 1.88 -20.88
C ALA A 547 -15.58 2.51 -22.26
N ILE A 548 -14.40 2.37 -22.83
CA ILE A 548 -14.12 2.66 -24.22
C ILE A 548 -13.71 1.35 -24.89
N GLN A 549 -14.30 1.05 -26.03
CA GLN A 549 -13.92 -0.08 -26.88
C GLN A 549 -13.50 0.51 -28.22
N GLU A 550 -12.25 0.30 -28.60
CA GLU A 550 -11.75 0.62 -29.93
C GLU A 550 -12.23 -0.47 -30.90
N ILE A 551 -12.85 -0.06 -32.00
CA ILE A 551 -13.29 -1.00 -33.04
C ILE A 551 -12.28 -0.95 -34.19
N ARG A 552 -11.71 -2.12 -34.48
CA ARG A 552 -10.67 -2.37 -35.50
C ARG A 552 -11.05 -3.61 -36.32
N THR A 553 -10.45 -3.76 -37.50
CA THR A 553 -10.70 -4.94 -38.34
C THR A 553 -9.98 -6.18 -37.81
N GLN A 554 -10.49 -7.37 -38.12
CA GLN A 554 -9.80 -8.61 -37.74
C GLN A 554 -8.37 -8.70 -38.30
N ASP A 555 -8.12 -8.16 -39.48
CA ASP A 555 -6.79 -8.22 -40.10
C ASP A 555 -5.80 -7.30 -39.38
N GLU A 556 -6.23 -6.11 -38.94
CA GLU A 556 -5.42 -5.22 -38.08
C GLU A 556 -5.06 -5.91 -36.75
N LEU A 557 -6.03 -6.60 -36.13
CA LEU A 557 -5.79 -7.36 -34.89
C LEU A 557 -4.83 -8.53 -35.08
N ARG A 558 -4.88 -9.21 -36.23
CA ARG A 558 -3.94 -10.28 -36.59
C ARG A 558 -2.54 -9.73 -36.83
N ALA A 559 -2.43 -8.59 -37.51
CA ALA A 559 -1.15 -7.93 -37.77
C ALA A 559 -0.45 -7.50 -36.47
N ASP A 560 -1.18 -6.90 -35.52
CA ASP A 560 -0.62 -6.50 -34.23
C ASP A 560 -0.10 -7.71 -33.42
N ARG A 561 -0.83 -8.84 -33.45
CA ARG A 561 -0.41 -10.11 -32.83
C ARG A 561 0.87 -10.63 -33.50
N ALA A 562 0.93 -10.63 -34.82
CA ALA A 562 2.11 -11.06 -35.56
C ALA A 562 3.34 -10.18 -35.28
N ALA A 563 3.14 -8.89 -35.07
CA ALA A 563 4.19 -7.94 -34.71
C ALA A 563 4.67 -8.06 -33.25
N GLY A 564 4.07 -8.93 -32.43
CA GLY A 564 4.38 -9.05 -31.00
C GLY A 564 4.00 -7.80 -30.19
N THR A 565 3.24 -6.89 -30.78
CA THR A 565 2.71 -5.69 -30.10
C THR A 565 1.48 -6.02 -29.24
N LEU A 566 0.81 -7.14 -29.54
CA LEU A 566 -0.14 -7.81 -28.66
C LEU A 566 0.54 -9.00 -27.95
N TYR A 567 0.61 -8.96 -26.62
CA TYR A 567 1.24 -10.02 -25.81
C TYR A 567 0.40 -11.31 -25.77
N GLU A 568 1.05 -12.48 -25.83
CA GLU A 568 0.43 -13.82 -25.73
C GLU A 568 -0.33 -14.09 -24.41
N PHE A 569 -0.16 -13.24 -23.39
CA PHE A 569 -0.95 -13.32 -22.14
C PHE A 569 -2.27 -12.55 -22.20
N ALA A 570 -2.56 -11.83 -23.29
CA ALA A 570 -3.91 -11.37 -23.59
C ALA A 570 -4.68 -12.54 -24.17
N GLU A 571 -5.61 -13.11 -23.38
CA GLU A 571 -6.59 -14.06 -23.88
C GLU A 571 -7.32 -13.52 -25.13
N PRO A 572 -8.01 -14.36 -25.93
CA PRO A 572 -8.47 -14.07 -27.30
C PRO A 572 -9.30 -12.79 -27.51
N ALA A 573 -9.75 -12.14 -26.45
CA ALA A 573 -10.56 -10.93 -26.44
C ALA A 573 -9.74 -9.66 -26.75
N SER A 574 -9.28 -9.51 -27.99
CA SER A 574 -8.91 -8.19 -28.56
C SER A 574 -10.12 -7.26 -28.79
N GLU A 575 -11.30 -7.67 -28.31
CA GLU A 575 -12.53 -6.87 -28.26
C GLU A 575 -12.89 -6.43 -26.83
N ALA A 576 -12.12 -6.79 -25.80
CA ALA A 576 -12.49 -6.42 -24.43
C ALA A 576 -12.45 -4.88 -24.24
N PRO A 577 -13.55 -4.24 -23.82
CA PRO A 577 -13.55 -2.81 -23.53
C PRO A 577 -12.51 -2.45 -22.46
N ILE A 578 -11.81 -1.32 -22.65
CA ILE A 578 -10.94 -0.72 -21.64
C ILE A 578 -11.83 0.09 -20.70
N TRP A 579 -11.96 -0.40 -19.47
CA TRP A 579 -12.80 0.22 -18.44
C TRP A 579 -12.00 1.20 -17.60
N ARG A 580 -12.34 2.49 -17.67
CA ARG A 580 -11.87 3.48 -16.70
C ARG A 580 -12.96 3.83 -15.71
N TYR A 581 -12.54 3.95 -14.47
CA TYR A 581 -13.40 4.34 -13.37
C TYR A 581 -13.59 5.86 -13.37
N PHE A 582 -14.85 6.31 -13.36
CA PHE A 582 -15.27 7.69 -13.19
C PHE A 582 -16.03 7.81 -11.87
N GLY A 583 -15.27 7.91 -10.77
CA GLY A 583 -15.88 8.09 -9.47
C GLY A 583 -15.01 8.99 -8.61
N GLY A 584 -15.68 9.96 -8.02
CA GLY A 584 -15.13 10.95 -7.12
C GLY A 584 -16.27 11.87 -6.72
N GLU A 585 -16.15 12.55 -5.58
CA GLU A 585 -17.16 13.51 -5.10
C GLU A 585 -17.29 14.77 -5.99
N ARG A 586 -16.66 14.79 -7.17
CA ARG A 586 -16.56 15.96 -8.04
C ARG A 586 -17.75 16.04 -8.98
N LYS A 587 -18.27 17.25 -9.17
CA LYS A 587 -19.27 17.60 -10.20
C LYS A 587 -18.79 17.29 -11.62
N HIS A 588 -17.47 17.37 -11.84
CA HIS A 588 -16.83 17.14 -13.13
C HIS A 588 -15.67 16.19 -12.98
N THR A 589 -15.64 15.16 -13.81
CA THR A 589 -14.52 14.24 -13.96
C THR A 589 -14.19 14.10 -15.43
N ALA A 590 -12.91 13.93 -15.75
CA ALA A 590 -12.45 13.79 -17.11
C ALA A 590 -11.49 12.60 -17.20
N ASN A 591 -11.47 11.90 -18.33
CA ASN A 591 -10.40 10.96 -18.65
C ASN A 591 -10.01 11.13 -20.11
N ILE A 592 -8.73 10.92 -20.40
CA ILE A 592 -8.20 10.88 -21.75
C ILE A 592 -7.73 9.47 -22.09
N TRP A 593 -8.09 8.98 -23.26
CA TRP A 593 -7.63 7.71 -23.81
C TRP A 593 -6.88 7.98 -25.10
N ARG A 594 -5.73 7.33 -25.23
CA ARG A 594 -4.97 7.35 -26.48
C ARG A 594 -5.48 6.20 -27.34
N LEU A 595 -5.89 6.54 -28.56
CA LEU A 595 -6.35 5.55 -29.52
C LEU A 595 -5.16 4.84 -30.16
N ARG A 596 -5.31 3.55 -30.46
CA ARG A 596 -4.34 2.86 -31.32
C ARG A 596 -4.48 3.33 -32.76
N GLN A 597 -3.36 3.29 -33.47
CA GLN A 597 -3.34 3.62 -34.89
C GLN A 597 -4.32 2.72 -35.66
N GLY A 598 -5.18 3.33 -36.47
CA GLY A 598 -6.22 2.63 -37.24
C GLY A 598 -7.53 2.37 -36.50
N ALA A 599 -7.75 2.96 -35.31
CA ALA A 599 -9.07 2.97 -34.69
C ALA A 599 -10.09 3.66 -35.63
N ARG A 600 -11.16 2.95 -35.99
CA ARG A 600 -12.18 3.45 -36.94
C ARG A 600 -13.39 4.04 -36.25
N SER A 601 -13.80 3.41 -35.16
CA SER A 601 -14.84 3.91 -34.29
C SER A 601 -14.48 3.60 -32.84
N VAL A 602 -15.07 4.39 -31.95
CA VAL A 602 -14.96 4.25 -30.52
C VAL A 602 -16.35 4.02 -29.98
N ARG A 603 -16.53 2.91 -29.29
CA ARG A 603 -17.77 2.60 -28.58
C ARG A 603 -17.60 2.92 -27.11
N LEU A 604 -18.49 3.77 -26.59
CA LEU A 604 -18.53 4.17 -25.19
C LEU A 604 -19.71 3.48 -24.52
N GLY A 605 -19.45 2.88 -23.35
CA GLY A 605 -20.47 2.30 -22.49
C GLY A 605 -20.43 2.94 -21.11
N LEU A 606 -21.56 3.48 -20.66
CA LEU A 606 -21.72 4.05 -19.33
C LEU A 606 -22.51 3.09 -18.43
N VAL A 607 -21.89 2.66 -17.32
CA VAL A 607 -22.49 1.76 -16.33
C VAL A 607 -22.56 2.46 -14.98
N LEU A 608 -23.77 2.56 -14.41
CA LEU A 608 -23.96 2.99 -13.02
C LEU A 608 -23.68 1.84 -12.06
N LEU A 609 -22.95 2.12 -10.99
CA LEU A 609 -22.72 1.14 -9.91
C LEU A 609 -23.71 1.27 -8.76
N ASP A 610 -24.34 2.43 -8.57
CA ASP A 610 -25.40 2.63 -7.58
C ASP A 610 -26.78 2.62 -8.28
N ARG A 611 -27.71 1.85 -7.71
CA ARG A 611 -29.11 1.74 -8.17
C ARG A 611 -29.93 3.00 -7.92
N ARG A 612 -29.42 3.94 -7.12
CA ARG A 612 -30.14 5.15 -6.70
C ARG A 612 -29.84 6.35 -7.59
N THR A 613 -28.75 6.30 -8.33
CA THR A 613 -28.38 7.31 -9.31
C THR A 613 -29.24 7.13 -10.56
N SER A 614 -29.91 8.19 -11.04
CA SER A 614 -30.46 8.16 -12.39
C SER A 614 -29.38 8.51 -13.40
N LEU A 615 -29.37 7.82 -14.55
CA LEU A 615 -28.54 8.20 -15.70
C LEU A 615 -28.88 9.60 -16.21
N ASP A 616 -30.09 10.09 -15.95
CA ASP A 616 -30.55 11.41 -16.41
C ASP A 616 -29.80 12.57 -15.74
N HIS A 617 -29.11 12.29 -14.63
CA HIS A 617 -28.30 13.26 -13.89
C HIS A 617 -26.84 13.29 -14.36
N ILE A 618 -26.44 12.36 -15.24
CA ILE A 618 -25.09 12.27 -15.78
C ILE A 618 -25.10 12.80 -17.19
N LYS A 619 -24.32 13.84 -17.45
CA LYS A 619 -24.06 14.35 -18.79
C LYS A 619 -22.69 13.90 -19.25
N LEU A 620 -22.66 13.26 -20.41
CA LEU A 620 -21.42 12.91 -21.08
C LEU A 620 -21.08 13.89 -22.20
N GLU A 621 -19.82 14.28 -22.27
CA GLU A 621 -19.23 14.99 -23.40
C GLU A 621 -17.97 14.25 -23.83
N VAL A 622 -17.90 13.94 -25.12
CA VAL A 622 -16.81 13.19 -25.74
C VAL A 622 -16.13 14.10 -26.75
N VAL A 623 -14.86 14.41 -26.54
CA VAL A 623 -14.05 15.23 -27.45
C VAL A 623 -12.99 14.35 -28.08
N MET A 624 -13.03 14.23 -29.41
CA MET A 624 -11.99 13.57 -30.18
C MET A 624 -10.92 14.60 -30.53
N CYS A 625 -9.68 14.26 -30.24
CA CYS A 625 -8.55 15.17 -30.30
C CYS A 625 -7.47 14.65 -31.27
N SER A 626 -6.86 15.56 -32.01
CA SER A 626 -5.70 15.28 -32.86
C SER A 626 -4.47 15.96 -32.27
N ASN A 627 -3.46 15.16 -31.91
CA ASN A 627 -2.18 15.61 -31.38
C ASN A 627 -1.02 14.82 -32.05
N PRO A 628 -0.92 14.84 -33.39
CA PRO A 628 -0.07 13.93 -34.15
C PRO A 628 1.42 14.09 -33.80
N ASP A 629 1.84 15.30 -33.46
CA ASP A 629 3.24 15.62 -33.12
C ASP A 629 3.51 15.58 -31.61
N ARG A 630 2.52 15.19 -30.79
CA ARG A 630 2.58 15.32 -29.33
C ARG A 630 3.01 16.73 -28.91
N ALA A 631 2.49 17.76 -29.58
CA ALA A 631 2.88 19.14 -29.31
C ALA A 631 2.37 19.62 -27.93
N LEU A 632 1.27 19.03 -27.47
CA LEU A 632 0.65 19.37 -26.19
C LEU A 632 0.68 18.19 -25.22
N PRO A 633 0.98 18.45 -23.93
CA PRO A 633 0.97 17.42 -22.91
C PRO A 633 -0.45 16.92 -22.66
N ILE A 634 -0.60 15.61 -22.54
CA ILE A 634 -1.91 14.95 -22.43
C ILE A 634 -2.49 14.96 -21.01
N SER A 635 -1.74 15.44 -20.02
CA SER A 635 -2.14 15.47 -18.61
C SER A 635 -1.48 16.63 -17.85
N ALA A 636 -1.97 16.90 -16.64
CA ALA A 636 -1.44 17.93 -15.75
C ALA A 636 -0.26 17.41 -14.94
N ALA A 637 -0.49 16.79 -13.77
CA ALA A 637 0.54 16.52 -12.75
C ALA A 637 1.25 15.16 -12.85
N GLY A 638 0.93 14.34 -13.86
CA GLY A 638 1.53 13.03 -14.03
C GLY A 638 0.88 12.20 -15.14
N TYR A 639 1.34 10.98 -15.33
CA TYR A 639 0.84 10.07 -16.37
C TYR A 639 0.20 8.83 -15.77
N MET A 640 -0.89 8.38 -16.38
CA MET A 640 -1.64 7.21 -15.96
C MET A 640 -1.66 6.17 -17.09
N ALA A 641 -0.95 5.07 -16.87
CA ALA A 641 -0.84 3.98 -17.82
C ALA A 641 -1.91 2.91 -17.53
N ASP A 642 -2.70 2.53 -18.53
CA ASP A 642 -3.71 1.48 -18.34
C ASP A 642 -3.07 0.08 -18.23
N ASN A 643 -1.95 -0.10 -18.93
CA ASN A 643 -1.20 -1.35 -18.96
C ASN A 643 0.31 -1.06 -18.75
N PRO A 644 1.16 -2.07 -18.52
CA PRO A 644 2.55 -1.81 -18.18
C PRO A 644 3.37 -1.32 -19.38
N PHE A 645 2.92 -1.52 -20.62
CA PHE A 645 3.59 -1.02 -21.82
C PHE A 645 3.38 0.48 -21.98
N GLU A 646 2.20 0.98 -21.59
CA GLU A 646 1.94 2.41 -21.54
C GLU A 646 2.79 3.16 -20.52
N LEU A 647 3.43 2.48 -19.57
CA LEU A 647 4.41 3.13 -18.69
C LEU A 647 5.58 3.72 -19.51
N MET A 648 5.99 3.04 -20.59
CA MET A 648 7.03 3.55 -21.49
C MET A 648 6.55 4.77 -22.26
N VAL A 649 5.34 4.70 -22.79
CA VAL A 649 4.70 5.81 -23.48
C VAL A 649 4.58 7.02 -22.55
N GLY A 650 4.23 6.78 -21.28
CA GLY A 650 4.20 7.81 -20.25
C GLY A 650 5.57 8.40 -19.92
N MET A 651 6.62 7.60 -19.96
CA MET A 651 7.99 8.09 -19.75
C MET A 651 8.45 9.00 -20.89
N GLU A 652 8.15 8.66 -22.13
CA GLU A 652 8.43 9.51 -23.29
C GLU A 652 7.61 10.80 -23.24
N GLU A 653 6.31 10.70 -22.98
CA GLU A 653 5.37 11.82 -22.84
C GLU A 653 5.85 12.81 -21.77
N VAL A 654 6.12 12.31 -20.55
CA VAL A 654 6.59 13.17 -19.46
C VAL A 654 8.00 13.70 -19.74
N GLY A 655 8.85 12.93 -20.41
CA GLY A 655 10.20 13.37 -20.79
C GLY A 655 10.17 14.51 -21.83
N HIS A 656 9.24 14.44 -22.80
CA HIS A 656 9.04 15.45 -23.84
C HIS A 656 8.45 16.74 -23.26
N HIS A 657 7.52 16.62 -22.31
CA HIS A 657 6.83 17.75 -21.68
C HIS A 657 7.25 17.99 -20.23
N LEU A 658 8.51 17.74 -19.88
CA LEU A 658 8.95 17.69 -18.49
C LEU A 658 8.67 19.00 -17.74
N ASP A 659 8.98 20.15 -18.35
CA ASP A 659 8.72 21.48 -17.80
C ASP A 659 7.24 21.68 -17.43
N HIS A 660 6.34 21.23 -18.31
CA HIS A 660 4.91 21.31 -18.06
C HIS A 660 4.52 20.47 -16.84
N TYR A 661 4.85 19.17 -16.87
CA TYR A 661 4.50 18.24 -15.81
C TYR A 661 5.07 18.65 -14.45
N GLN A 662 6.29 19.19 -14.41
CA GLN A 662 6.91 19.65 -13.16
C GLN A 662 6.22 20.89 -12.60
N ARG A 663 5.84 21.86 -13.45
CA ARG A 663 5.09 23.05 -13.01
C ARG A 663 3.73 22.67 -12.44
N THR A 664 2.94 21.89 -13.17
CA THR A 664 1.60 21.46 -12.74
C THR A 664 1.66 20.55 -11.51
N ALA A 665 2.66 19.67 -11.40
CA ALA A 665 2.85 18.85 -10.20
C ALA A 665 3.13 19.70 -8.95
N ARG A 666 3.87 20.81 -9.08
CA ARG A 666 4.08 21.75 -7.97
C ARG A 666 2.82 22.49 -7.56
N THR A 667 1.99 22.89 -8.53
CA THR A 667 0.69 23.49 -8.19
C THR A 667 -0.20 22.47 -7.47
N ALA A 668 -0.19 21.20 -7.90
CA ALA A 668 -0.89 20.11 -7.23
C ALA A 668 -0.35 19.82 -5.81
N ALA A 669 0.95 20.00 -5.58
CA ALA A 669 1.60 19.76 -4.30
C ALA A 669 0.97 20.57 -3.15
N ALA A 670 0.57 21.81 -3.41
CA ALA A 670 -0.07 22.67 -2.42
C ALA A 670 -1.44 22.11 -1.98
N ALA A 671 -2.27 21.71 -2.94
CA ALA A 671 -3.59 21.12 -2.68
C ALA A 671 -3.46 19.81 -1.88
N VAL A 672 -2.54 18.93 -2.27
CA VAL A 672 -2.29 17.65 -1.58
C VAL A 672 -1.71 17.89 -0.18
N SER A 673 -0.82 18.88 -0.01
CA SER A 673 -0.24 19.22 1.29
C SER A 673 -1.26 19.81 2.27
N LYS A 674 -2.31 20.49 1.78
CA LYS A 674 -3.40 21.00 2.63
C LYS A 674 -4.19 19.88 3.32
N PHE A 675 -4.31 18.70 2.72
CA PHE A 675 -4.95 17.56 3.36
C PHE A 675 -3.95 16.67 4.11
N HIS A 676 -2.80 16.40 3.48
CA HIS A 676 -1.79 15.48 3.99
C HIS A 676 -0.75 16.16 4.89
N ASN A 677 -1.20 16.94 5.87
CA ASN A 677 -0.36 17.60 6.88
C ASN A 677 -0.66 17.12 8.31
N ARG A 678 0.16 17.61 9.23
CA ARG A 678 0.14 17.25 10.66
C ARG A 678 -1.15 17.70 11.32
N GLU A 679 -1.57 18.92 11.05
CA GLU A 679 -2.71 19.58 11.66
C GLU A 679 -4.01 18.85 11.31
N THR A 680 -4.26 18.65 10.01
CA THR A 680 -5.44 17.93 9.49
C THR A 680 -5.48 16.50 10.00
N PHE A 681 -4.32 15.84 10.08
CA PHE A 681 -4.27 14.49 10.62
C PHE A 681 -4.72 14.45 12.08
N LEU A 682 -4.30 15.42 12.90
CA LEU A 682 -4.63 15.47 14.31
C LEU A 682 -6.10 15.81 14.52
N GLU A 683 -6.61 16.81 13.80
CA GLU A 683 -8.03 17.15 13.82
C GLU A 683 -8.88 15.91 13.52
N VAL A 684 -8.53 15.18 12.45
CA VAL A 684 -9.21 13.93 12.10
C VAL A 684 -9.00 12.88 13.18
N LEU A 685 -7.78 12.63 13.66
CA LEU A 685 -7.51 11.57 14.64
C LEU A 685 -8.23 11.82 15.97
N MET A 686 -8.24 13.07 16.44
CA MET A 686 -8.78 13.47 17.74
C MET A 686 -10.30 13.60 17.72
N GLY A 687 -10.91 13.81 16.56
CA GLY A 687 -12.36 14.00 16.49
C GLY A 687 -12.81 15.30 17.13
N GLU A 688 -11.88 16.21 17.41
CA GLU A 688 -12.21 17.62 17.49
C GLU A 688 -12.92 17.98 16.19
N LYS A 689 -13.97 18.80 16.30
CA LYS A 689 -14.67 19.29 15.11
C LYS A 689 -13.64 20.09 14.31
N ALA A 690 -12.92 19.42 13.41
CA ALA A 690 -12.37 20.01 12.23
C ALA A 690 -13.55 20.78 11.65
N GLY A 691 -13.56 22.11 11.77
CA GLY A 691 -14.72 22.91 11.44
C GLY A 691 -15.11 22.61 10.00
N SER A 692 -16.07 21.70 9.80
CA SER A 692 -16.45 21.19 8.47
C SER A 692 -15.29 20.80 7.52
N ALA A 693 -14.08 20.51 8.01
CA ALA A 693 -12.99 20.06 7.13
C ALA A 693 -13.25 18.60 6.74
N LYS A 694 -14.19 18.41 5.81
CA LYS A 694 -14.15 17.26 4.91
C LYS A 694 -12.71 17.18 4.37
N ALA A 695 -12.16 15.96 4.23
CA ALA A 695 -11.05 15.76 3.30
C ALA A 695 -11.40 16.56 2.05
N PRO A 696 -10.57 17.54 1.61
CA PRO A 696 -11.04 18.62 0.77
C PRO A 696 -11.85 18.02 -0.37
N ALA A 697 -13.17 18.27 -0.33
CA ALA A 697 -13.89 18.39 -1.57
C ALA A 697 -13.18 19.57 -2.26
N PRO A 698 -12.62 19.37 -3.45
CA PRO A 698 -11.85 20.40 -4.11
C PRO A 698 -12.83 21.45 -4.67
N SER A 699 -13.23 22.36 -3.78
CA SER A 699 -13.99 23.60 -3.98
C SER A 699 -14.24 24.12 -2.55
N GLU A 700 -13.79 25.28 -2.10
CA GLU A 700 -13.94 26.60 -2.70
C GLU A 700 -12.70 27.44 -2.34
N ALA A 701 -12.03 27.98 -3.35
CA ALA A 701 -11.24 29.20 -3.27
C ALA A 701 -11.72 30.10 -4.42
N PRO A 702 -11.83 31.42 -4.20
CA PRO A 702 -12.49 32.34 -5.13
C PRO A 702 -11.82 32.46 -6.50
#